data_AF-A0A7W7FXE1-F1
#
_entry.id   AF-A0A7W7FXE1-F1
#
_cell.length_a   1.000
_cell.length_b   1.000
_cell.length_c   1.000
_cell.angle_alpha   90.00
_cell.angle_beta   90.00
_cell.angle_gamma   90.00
#
_symmetry.space_group_name_H-M   'P 1'
#
loop_
_entity.id
_entity.type
_entity.pdbx_description
1 polymer ?
#
loop_
_entity_poly.entity_id
_entity_poly.type
_entity_poly.pdbx_seq_one_letter_code
_entity_poly.pdbx_strand_id
1 'polypeptide(L)'
;MDTFQNWTQNIEAPVAEFATPKSLAELCQVVREAEAAGLPVHAVGSAWAYSAPAHCEGVMVRTEALSGFPAAVQAAITQPGPADRLLVAVGGGITIRNLCLALDGIPRPDGRPGLPAGLSRGRRWTMPTLGGSGGQSLAGAVGTGTHGGDAARPAIGDYLHALLLVGSGGQLTLVQRTAVVEVNLLRDNLIAEGELPPGATVRELRGDAALDAAVLSLGRFGIVHTAVLAVHDETEVALVEHRWPTTWRGLAPGLGARIEQAVAGDEFLEVLINPVTQADGDRKCLVSQRKSLPRTELPVAGRAFGLGDQASTPVLDERSRSPLPPEIGQALCARELPPLLADVAKLLGLPTDRRLGDVLSDLLNLTTTLGLPQLVEVATSAVTDALKPSRRPSDNQPWLVHGTRWEVGDFFDYDSDCFRMDFAELFFPADADLTARVDGVLGVFETLRAHGIALGGYVSLRFLRGSTSLLAPAPFERSCAIEVAMLRGLRGNRMALTLLHELAIRHGGRLHWGQLNELDSAAVTQLFGGALTGWRRELATAEGESTTFSTAFTRRRGLEIDRPVDWTQWTDGGIRAGGPPALAGNQVFVADERRILHSTNTIGGGWRPVRPEPIGAQARVVVLAGARRLEILAADATGRVLRSRQEADGGFPRWEHLGGEGIDGDPVGAAHTDGRLELFARGDFQRQRKLMQAWAHWPGGPWAGLMQVGSGRLGGPPSVCGRSFHGSDQLVVLATGLTGYVRWSAQTGPGGASGWTAWQDLGAQPGSHPLAFRDPHGVVRALVLDPAGRAFEAIELTGELAVRWQPWRALPTGPRLDPTVGLTGAGSWLLGLDRDGRLFGSHLDGGSWTAWQDLGGALTGPVAASAGTDGVLVAGIRRGDGQLVSRRLNA
;
A
#
# COMPACT_ATOMS: atom_id res chain seq x y z
N MET A 1 -3.80 -25.37 -12.21
CA MET A 1 -3.23 -24.14 -11.63
C MET A 1 -3.63 -24.16 -10.18
N ASP A 2 -2.64 -24.08 -9.31
CA ASP A 2 -2.88 -23.96 -7.88
C ASP A 2 -3.24 -22.52 -7.52
N THR A 3 -3.78 -22.32 -6.31
CA THR A 3 -4.22 -21.01 -5.83
C THR A 3 -3.46 -20.65 -4.57
N PHE A 4 -2.83 -19.48 -4.57
CA PHE A 4 -2.30 -18.84 -3.37
C PHE A 4 -3.45 -18.19 -2.60
N GLN A 5 -3.46 -18.37 -1.29
CA GLN A 5 -4.31 -17.65 -0.36
C GLN A 5 -3.45 -17.12 0.78
N ASN A 6 -3.58 -15.84 1.11
CA ASN A 6 -2.87 -15.28 2.26
C ASN A 6 -3.58 -15.61 3.58
N TRP A 7 -2.93 -15.33 4.71
CA TRP A 7 -3.42 -15.69 6.05
C TRP A 7 -4.75 -15.07 6.43
N THR A 8 -5.00 -13.83 6.00
CA THR A 8 -6.31 -13.19 6.20
C THR A 8 -7.37 -13.73 5.26
N GLN A 9 -7.03 -14.44 4.19
CA GLN A 9 -7.97 -14.91 3.17
C GLN A 9 -8.72 -13.76 2.47
N ASN A 10 -8.12 -12.56 2.38
CA ASN A 10 -8.67 -11.46 1.56
C ASN A 10 -8.13 -11.48 0.13
N ILE A 11 -7.08 -12.25 -0.14
CA ILE A 11 -6.44 -12.36 -1.45
C ILE A 11 -6.37 -13.83 -1.83
N GLU A 12 -6.92 -14.13 -3.01
CA GLU A 12 -6.76 -15.39 -3.71
C GLU A 12 -6.23 -15.09 -5.11
N ALA A 13 -5.17 -15.77 -5.51
CA ALA A 13 -4.54 -15.52 -6.80
C ALA A 13 -3.94 -16.80 -7.40
N PRO A 14 -3.95 -16.96 -8.73
CA PRO A 14 -3.41 -18.14 -9.39
C PRO A 14 -1.89 -18.20 -9.26
N VAL A 15 -1.38 -19.43 -9.23
CA VAL A 15 0.05 -19.78 -9.20
C VAL A 15 0.29 -20.90 -10.21
N ALA A 16 1.41 -20.85 -10.93
CA ALA A 16 1.77 -21.93 -11.85
C ALA A 16 2.09 -23.22 -11.08
N GLU A 17 2.91 -23.11 -10.02
CA GLU A 17 3.38 -24.25 -9.23
C GLU A 17 3.80 -23.86 -7.79
N PHE A 18 3.61 -24.77 -6.83
CA PHE A 18 4.28 -24.73 -5.53
C PHE A 18 5.45 -25.72 -5.46
N ALA A 19 6.65 -25.22 -5.19
CA ALA A 19 7.84 -26.04 -4.94
C ALA A 19 8.11 -26.16 -3.42
N THR A 20 8.57 -27.31 -2.94
CA THR A 20 8.80 -27.57 -1.50
C THR A 20 10.20 -28.14 -1.24
N PRO A 21 11.28 -27.40 -1.55
CA PRO A 21 12.65 -27.88 -1.44
C PRO A 21 13.00 -28.19 0.02
N LYS A 22 13.70 -29.29 0.24
CA LYS A 22 14.10 -29.79 1.57
C LYS A 22 15.55 -29.50 1.91
N SER A 23 16.33 -29.05 0.93
CA SER A 23 17.76 -28.75 1.04
C SER A 23 18.11 -27.49 0.24
N LEU A 24 19.30 -26.94 0.48
CA LEU A 24 19.84 -25.82 -0.28
C LEU A 24 20.06 -26.19 -1.74
N ALA A 25 20.51 -27.42 -2.00
CA ALA A 25 20.73 -27.92 -3.34
C ALA A 25 19.42 -28.01 -4.15
N GLU A 26 18.35 -28.55 -3.54
CA GLU A 26 17.02 -28.59 -4.15
C GLU A 26 16.47 -27.18 -4.42
N LEU A 27 16.69 -26.25 -3.48
CA LEU A 27 16.27 -24.85 -3.66
C LEU A 27 16.95 -24.20 -4.88
N CYS A 28 18.26 -24.42 -5.05
CA CYS A 28 18.99 -23.93 -6.23
C CYS A 28 18.48 -24.55 -7.54
N GLN A 29 18.09 -25.83 -7.51
CA GLN A 29 17.52 -26.52 -8.67
C GLN A 29 16.17 -25.94 -9.07
N VAL A 30 15.27 -25.72 -8.09
CA VAL A 30 13.96 -25.10 -8.32
C VAL A 30 14.08 -23.75 -9.03
N VAL A 31 15.01 -22.89 -8.59
CA VAL A 31 15.22 -21.58 -9.23
C VAL A 31 15.65 -21.73 -10.70
N ARG A 32 16.63 -22.62 -10.97
CA ARG A 32 17.11 -22.86 -12.35
C ARG A 32 16.03 -23.44 -13.27
N GLU A 33 15.21 -24.34 -12.76
CA GLU A 33 14.13 -24.96 -13.52
C GLU A 33 13.02 -23.94 -13.83
N ALA A 34 12.66 -23.09 -12.87
CA ALA A 34 11.70 -22.01 -13.09
C ALA A 34 12.20 -21.00 -14.13
N GLU A 35 13.47 -20.60 -14.07
CA GLU A 35 14.08 -19.73 -15.08
C GLU A 35 14.12 -20.36 -16.47
N ALA A 36 14.45 -21.65 -16.56
CA ALA A 36 14.40 -22.41 -17.82
C ALA A 36 12.98 -22.46 -18.42
N ALA A 37 11.96 -22.43 -17.57
CA ALA A 37 10.55 -22.32 -17.97
C ALA A 37 10.06 -20.88 -18.20
N GLY A 38 10.92 -19.87 -17.99
CA GLY A 38 10.55 -18.46 -18.11
C GLY A 38 9.57 -17.98 -17.03
N LEU A 39 9.53 -18.65 -15.88
CA LEU A 39 8.62 -18.37 -14.79
C LEU A 39 9.31 -17.54 -13.68
N PRO A 40 8.65 -16.51 -13.14
CA PRO A 40 9.15 -15.82 -11.95
C PRO A 40 9.04 -16.73 -10.72
N VAL A 41 9.85 -16.45 -9.70
CA VAL A 41 9.96 -17.23 -8.47
C VAL A 41 9.78 -16.31 -7.26
N HIS A 42 9.08 -16.79 -6.23
CA HIS A 42 9.06 -16.10 -4.94
C HIS A 42 8.92 -17.09 -3.78
N ALA A 43 9.55 -16.81 -2.64
CA ALA A 43 9.37 -17.63 -1.43
C ALA A 43 8.02 -17.36 -0.75
N VAL A 44 7.42 -18.38 -0.17
CA VAL A 44 6.25 -18.25 0.69
C VAL A 44 6.51 -19.03 1.98
N GLY A 45 6.50 -18.30 3.11
CA GLY A 45 6.43 -18.89 4.44
C GLY A 45 4.98 -19.13 4.83
N SER A 46 4.59 -18.74 6.04
CA SER A 46 3.22 -18.91 6.56
C SER A 46 2.14 -18.05 5.88
N ALA A 47 2.46 -17.37 4.76
CA ALA A 47 1.60 -16.42 4.05
C ALA A 47 0.94 -15.35 4.96
N TRP A 48 1.62 -14.96 6.04
CA TRP A 48 1.06 -14.17 7.16
C TRP A 48 0.72 -12.70 6.84
N ALA A 49 1.15 -12.20 5.68
CA ALA A 49 0.92 -10.81 5.29
C ALA A 49 -0.56 -10.55 4.93
N TYR A 50 -1.05 -9.36 5.27
CA TYR A 50 -2.42 -8.90 5.01
C TYR A 50 -2.59 -8.39 3.57
N SER A 51 -1.49 -7.89 2.99
CA SER A 51 -1.33 -7.74 1.55
C SER A 51 -0.66 -8.99 0.96
N ALA A 52 -0.33 -8.98 -0.33
CA ALA A 52 0.30 -10.12 -1.00
C ALA A 52 1.71 -9.82 -1.55
N PRO A 53 2.69 -9.45 -0.69
CA PRO A 53 4.08 -9.27 -1.13
C PRO A 53 4.69 -10.58 -1.62
N ALA A 54 4.26 -11.71 -1.07
CA ALA A 54 4.78 -13.03 -1.42
C ALA A 54 4.14 -13.66 -2.67
N HIS A 55 3.04 -13.10 -3.18
CA HIS A 55 2.37 -13.69 -4.34
C HIS A 55 3.22 -13.54 -5.60
N CYS A 56 3.39 -14.66 -6.29
CA CYS A 56 4.02 -14.74 -7.60
C CYS A 56 3.14 -15.62 -8.50
N GLU A 57 2.96 -15.22 -9.75
CA GLU A 57 2.17 -15.97 -10.74
C GLU A 57 2.91 -17.21 -11.30
N GLY A 58 4.23 -17.28 -11.12
CA GLY A 58 5.07 -18.41 -11.51
C GLY A 58 5.21 -19.47 -10.41
N VAL A 59 6.42 -19.70 -9.93
CA VAL A 59 6.75 -20.71 -8.92
C VAL A 59 6.80 -20.09 -7.52
N MET A 60 6.00 -20.61 -6.60
CA MET A 60 6.03 -20.23 -5.19
C MET A 60 6.74 -21.29 -4.34
N VAL A 61 7.83 -20.90 -3.69
CA VAL A 61 8.70 -21.82 -2.93
C VAL A 61 8.28 -21.84 -1.46
N ARG A 62 7.70 -22.96 -1.03
CA ARG A 62 7.31 -23.24 0.35
C ARG A 62 8.52 -23.50 1.22
N THR A 63 8.75 -22.62 2.19
CA THR A 63 9.99 -22.60 2.98
C THR A 63 9.93 -23.43 4.26
N GLU A 64 8.80 -24.02 4.63
CA GLU A 64 8.62 -24.72 5.92
C GLU A 64 9.61 -25.87 6.10
N ALA A 65 10.05 -26.47 5.00
CA ALA A 65 11.08 -27.49 4.98
C ALA A 65 12.49 -26.98 5.34
N LEU A 66 12.74 -25.68 5.18
CA LEU A 66 14.01 -24.98 5.44
C LEU A 66 13.97 -24.23 6.79
N SER A 67 13.47 -24.90 7.84
CA SER A 67 13.23 -24.34 9.19
C SER A 67 14.15 -24.89 10.28
N GLY A 68 15.31 -25.43 9.89
CA GLY A 68 16.30 -26.03 10.79
C GLY A 68 17.35 -25.04 11.33
N PHE A 69 18.39 -25.59 11.97
CA PHE A 69 19.60 -24.87 12.40
C PHE A 69 20.79 -25.38 11.57
N PRO A 70 21.15 -24.74 10.44
CA PRO A 70 22.12 -25.30 9.48
C PRO A 70 23.54 -25.39 10.06
N ALA A 71 24.06 -26.61 10.21
CA ALA A 71 25.35 -26.88 10.84
C ALA A 71 26.53 -26.31 10.02
N ALA A 72 26.52 -26.47 8.69
CA ALA A 72 27.54 -25.89 7.81
C ALA A 72 27.71 -24.38 8.00
N VAL A 73 26.60 -23.65 8.12
CA VAL A 73 26.63 -22.19 8.33
C VAL A 73 27.06 -21.86 9.75
N GLN A 74 26.54 -22.56 10.76
CA GLN A 74 26.89 -22.34 12.16
C GLN A 74 28.39 -22.55 12.42
N ALA A 75 28.99 -23.59 11.84
CA ALA A 75 30.42 -23.90 11.97
C ALA A 75 31.32 -22.88 11.28
N ALA A 76 30.80 -22.12 10.30
CA ALA A 76 31.52 -21.07 9.60
C ALA A 76 31.46 -19.69 10.30
N ILE A 77 30.72 -19.57 11.41
CA ILE A 77 30.70 -18.34 12.23
C ILE A 77 32.00 -18.26 13.04
N THR A 78 32.90 -17.34 12.65
CA THR A 78 34.25 -17.24 13.24
C THR A 78 34.40 -16.09 14.26
N GLN A 79 33.41 -15.19 14.32
CA GLN A 79 33.39 -14.10 15.29
C GLN A 79 32.31 -14.37 16.36
N PRO A 80 32.65 -14.98 17.51
CA PRO A 80 31.68 -15.16 18.57
C PRO A 80 31.28 -13.79 19.14
N GLY A 81 29.97 -13.62 19.39
CA GLY A 81 29.45 -12.45 20.09
C GLY A 81 29.95 -12.37 21.54
N PRO A 82 29.63 -11.28 22.25
CA PRO A 82 29.90 -11.16 23.69
C PRO A 82 29.18 -12.27 24.47
N ALA A 83 29.60 -12.52 25.72
CA ALA A 83 29.16 -13.69 26.49
C ALA A 83 27.64 -13.75 26.74
N ASP A 84 26.93 -12.63 26.71
CA ASP A 84 25.48 -12.48 26.87
C ASP A 84 24.71 -12.58 25.53
N ARG A 85 25.42 -12.80 24.42
CA ARG A 85 24.83 -12.93 23.08
C ARG A 85 25.33 -14.17 22.35
N LEU A 86 24.43 -14.79 21.60
CA LEU A 86 24.75 -15.90 20.72
C LEU A 86 24.41 -15.51 19.28
N LEU A 87 25.34 -15.75 18.36
CA LEU A 87 25.06 -15.73 16.93
C LEU A 87 24.67 -17.15 16.49
N VAL A 88 23.42 -17.29 16.05
CA VAL A 88 22.84 -18.57 15.66
C VAL A 88 22.45 -18.55 14.18
N ALA A 89 22.83 -19.60 13.46
CA ALA A 89 22.38 -19.84 12.09
C ALA A 89 21.00 -20.50 12.11
N VAL A 90 20.02 -19.85 11.49
CA VAL A 90 18.60 -20.23 11.54
C VAL A 90 18.06 -20.29 10.13
N GLY A 91 17.38 -21.39 9.79
CA GLY A 91 16.70 -21.54 8.50
C GLY A 91 15.58 -20.53 8.33
N GLY A 92 15.50 -19.88 7.16
CA GLY A 92 14.56 -18.78 6.91
C GLY A 92 13.08 -19.16 7.04
N GLY A 93 12.76 -20.45 6.89
CA GLY A 93 11.40 -20.97 6.99
C GLY A 93 10.89 -21.25 8.41
N ILE A 94 11.73 -21.13 9.45
CA ILE A 94 11.26 -21.31 10.83
C ILE A 94 10.25 -20.22 11.18
N THR A 95 9.15 -20.54 11.85
CA THR A 95 8.27 -19.49 12.38
C THR A 95 8.91 -18.80 13.58
N ILE A 96 8.60 -17.53 13.82
CA ILE A 96 9.09 -16.80 14.99
C ILE A 96 8.70 -17.54 16.28
N ARG A 97 7.49 -18.12 16.34
CA ARG A 97 7.05 -18.97 17.45
C ARG A 97 7.98 -20.17 17.64
N ASN A 98 8.24 -20.95 16.59
CA ASN A 98 9.08 -22.15 16.71
C ASN A 98 10.53 -21.78 17.04
N LEU A 99 11.01 -20.63 16.58
CA LEU A 99 12.31 -20.09 16.96
C LEU A 99 12.35 -19.75 18.46
N CYS A 100 11.38 -19.00 18.98
CA CYS A 100 11.28 -18.67 20.41
C CYS A 100 11.27 -19.92 21.28
N LEU A 101 10.43 -20.91 20.95
CA LEU A 101 10.35 -22.17 21.69
C LEU A 101 11.69 -22.93 21.65
N ALA A 102 12.32 -23.01 20.47
CA ALA A 102 13.60 -23.68 20.33
C ALA A 102 14.74 -23.01 21.12
N LEU A 103 14.77 -21.68 21.17
CA LEU A 103 15.75 -20.90 21.94
C LEU A 103 15.55 -21.04 23.46
N ASP A 104 14.30 -21.19 23.89
CA ASP A 104 13.90 -21.40 25.29
C ASP A 104 14.04 -22.87 25.74
N GLY A 105 14.43 -23.76 24.83
CA GLY A 105 14.58 -25.20 25.11
C GLY A 105 13.25 -25.98 25.16
N ILE A 106 12.16 -25.39 24.66
CA ILE A 106 10.84 -26.01 24.61
C ILE A 106 10.69 -26.76 23.27
N PRO A 107 10.13 -27.99 23.26
CA PRO A 107 9.86 -28.72 22.03
C PRO A 107 9.01 -27.93 21.04
N ARG A 108 9.42 -27.96 19.77
CA ARG A 108 8.70 -27.28 18.71
C ARG A 108 7.43 -28.05 18.33
N PRO A 109 6.29 -27.38 18.11
CA PRO A 109 5.04 -27.99 17.66
C PRO A 109 5.13 -28.66 16.28
N ASP A 110 6.09 -28.27 15.44
CA ASP A 110 6.34 -28.89 14.14
C ASP A 110 7.14 -30.22 14.23
N GLY A 111 7.49 -30.67 15.44
CA GLY A 111 8.21 -31.91 15.70
C GLY A 111 9.68 -31.90 15.28
N ARG A 112 10.22 -30.77 14.79
CA ARG A 112 11.61 -30.67 14.36
C ARG A 112 12.56 -30.44 15.55
N PRO A 113 13.86 -30.75 15.41
CA PRO A 113 14.84 -30.46 16.45
C PRO A 113 14.87 -28.97 16.85
N GLY A 114 15.03 -28.74 18.16
CA GLY A 114 15.26 -27.43 18.74
C GLY A 114 16.72 -26.96 18.58
N LEU A 115 17.11 -25.95 19.35
CA LEU A 115 18.48 -25.42 19.33
C LEU A 115 19.49 -26.54 19.70
N PRO A 116 20.56 -26.75 18.91
CA PRO A 116 21.58 -27.75 19.23
C PRO A 116 22.15 -27.60 20.65
N ALA A 117 22.32 -28.71 21.36
CA ALA A 117 22.73 -28.71 22.78
C ALA A 117 24.09 -28.02 23.03
N GLY A 118 25.03 -28.07 22.07
CA GLY A 118 26.31 -27.36 22.16
C GLY A 118 26.18 -25.83 22.12
N LEU A 119 25.07 -25.30 21.60
CA LEU A 119 24.77 -23.87 21.53
C LEU A 119 23.94 -23.38 22.72
N SER A 120 23.04 -24.22 23.25
CA SER A 120 22.24 -23.83 24.42
C SER A 120 23.10 -23.57 25.66
N ARG A 121 24.13 -24.40 25.91
CA ARG A 121 25.08 -24.27 27.03
C ARG A 121 24.40 -24.08 28.39
N GLY A 122 23.22 -24.68 28.59
CA GLY A 122 22.41 -24.55 29.80
C GLY A 122 21.75 -23.20 30.02
N ARG A 123 21.73 -22.33 28.99
CA ARG A 123 21.11 -21.00 29.01
C ARG A 123 19.78 -21.01 28.26
N ARG A 124 18.90 -20.08 28.63
CA ARG A 124 17.70 -19.73 27.88
C ARG A 124 18.00 -18.53 27.00
N TRP A 125 18.04 -18.75 25.70
CA TRP A 125 18.22 -17.69 24.71
C TRP A 125 16.87 -17.12 24.31
N THR A 126 16.84 -15.86 23.90
CA THR A 126 15.62 -15.20 23.47
C THR A 126 15.88 -14.21 22.33
N MET A 127 14.82 -13.95 21.58
CA MET A 127 14.81 -12.87 20.59
C MET A 127 14.91 -11.53 21.30
N PRO A 128 15.74 -10.59 20.82
CA PRO A 128 15.86 -9.27 21.44
C PRO A 128 14.57 -8.44 21.37
N THR A 129 13.73 -8.64 20.36
CA THR A 129 12.39 -8.03 20.29
C THR A 129 11.44 -8.98 19.57
N LEU A 130 10.14 -8.80 19.78
CA LEU A 130 9.09 -9.64 19.21
C LEU A 130 7.88 -8.80 18.79
N GLY A 131 7.26 -9.19 17.67
CA GLY A 131 5.92 -8.71 17.31
C GLY A 131 4.84 -9.34 18.20
N GLY A 132 3.61 -8.86 18.07
CA GLY A 132 2.46 -9.35 18.85
C GLY A 132 1.98 -10.77 18.49
N SER A 133 2.56 -11.38 17.45
CA SER A 133 2.30 -12.75 17.02
C SER A 133 3.55 -13.34 16.35
N GLY A 134 3.89 -14.58 16.69
CA GLY A 134 5.00 -15.37 16.15
C GLY A 134 4.69 -16.29 14.96
N GLY A 135 3.51 -16.21 14.32
CA GLY A 135 3.12 -17.11 13.22
C GLY A 135 3.90 -16.96 11.91
N GLN A 136 4.59 -15.84 11.74
CA GLN A 136 5.37 -15.52 10.54
C GLN A 136 6.64 -16.37 10.47
N SER A 137 7.03 -16.83 9.28
CA SER A 137 8.39 -17.34 9.03
C SER A 137 9.43 -16.25 9.29
N LEU A 138 10.62 -16.58 9.76
CA LEU A 138 11.72 -15.64 10.02
C LEU A 138 12.03 -14.79 8.79
N ALA A 139 12.21 -15.41 7.62
CA ALA A 139 12.47 -14.71 6.37
C ALA A 139 11.33 -13.76 5.98
N GLY A 140 10.07 -14.19 6.14
CA GLY A 140 8.90 -13.33 5.90
C GLY A 140 8.79 -12.17 6.89
N ALA A 141 9.11 -12.40 8.16
CA ALA A 141 9.08 -11.38 9.20
C ALA A 141 10.11 -10.28 8.94
N VAL A 142 11.37 -10.65 8.70
CA VAL A 142 12.42 -9.66 8.40
C VAL A 142 12.21 -9.01 7.03
N GLY A 143 11.77 -9.78 6.04
CA GLY A 143 11.52 -9.32 4.66
C GLY A 143 10.38 -8.32 4.51
N THR A 144 9.53 -8.17 5.54
CA THR A 144 8.41 -7.22 5.55
C THR A 144 8.46 -6.20 6.69
N GLY A 145 9.53 -6.23 7.50
CA GLY A 145 9.78 -5.23 8.53
C GLY A 145 9.18 -5.50 9.90
N THR A 146 8.87 -6.75 10.26
CA THR A 146 8.30 -7.10 11.58
C THR A 146 9.14 -6.53 12.73
N HIS A 147 8.46 -5.93 13.70
CA HIS A 147 9.05 -5.26 14.85
C HIS A 147 8.24 -5.50 16.12
N GLY A 148 8.80 -5.10 17.26
CA GLY A 148 8.11 -5.05 18.55
C GLY A 148 7.69 -3.65 18.97
N GLY A 149 7.70 -3.41 20.28
CA GLY A 149 7.42 -2.13 20.92
C GLY A 149 8.35 -1.81 22.10
N ASP A 150 9.52 -2.44 22.12
CA ASP A 150 10.61 -2.13 23.05
C ASP A 150 11.27 -0.82 22.59
N ALA A 151 11.08 0.27 23.33
CA ALA A 151 11.33 1.63 22.83
C ALA A 151 12.78 1.90 22.43
N ALA A 152 13.74 1.22 23.06
CA ALA A 152 15.17 1.34 22.76
C ALA A 152 15.67 0.35 21.70
N ARG A 153 14.84 -0.60 21.25
CA ARG A 153 15.24 -1.69 20.36
C ARG A 153 14.69 -1.46 18.95
N PRO A 154 15.44 -1.83 17.90
CA PRO A 154 14.99 -1.75 16.51
C PRO A 154 14.08 -2.94 16.14
N ALA A 155 13.75 -3.08 14.86
CA ALA A 155 13.01 -4.22 14.33
C ALA A 155 13.81 -5.54 14.41
N ILE A 156 13.15 -6.68 14.19
CA ILE A 156 13.79 -8.01 14.23
C ILE A 156 14.95 -8.11 13.23
N GLY A 157 14.77 -7.52 12.04
CA GLY A 157 15.76 -7.53 10.96
C GLY A 157 17.11 -6.91 11.32
N ASP A 158 17.14 -5.94 12.25
CA ASP A 158 18.37 -5.26 12.65
C ASP A 158 19.31 -6.12 13.51
N TYR A 159 18.83 -7.27 13.99
CA TYR A 159 19.63 -8.25 14.72
C TYR A 159 20.27 -9.31 13.81
N LEU A 160 20.08 -9.21 12.49
CA LEU A 160 20.73 -10.07 11.52
C LEU A 160 22.15 -9.56 11.23
N HIS A 161 23.07 -10.51 11.16
CA HIS A 161 24.48 -10.27 10.85
C HIS A 161 24.89 -10.81 9.47
N ALA A 162 24.19 -11.84 8.98
CA ALA A 162 24.39 -12.38 7.64
C ALA A 162 23.12 -13.06 7.12
N LEU A 163 22.99 -13.12 5.80
CA LEU A 163 21.99 -13.88 5.07
C LEU A 163 22.66 -14.76 4.02
N LEU A 164 22.27 -16.03 3.94
CA LEU A 164 22.58 -16.91 2.81
C LEU A 164 21.34 -16.99 1.91
N LEU A 165 21.47 -16.43 0.70
CA LEU A 165 20.41 -16.29 -0.29
C LEU A 165 20.66 -17.24 -1.46
N VAL A 166 19.57 -17.75 -2.05
CA VAL A 166 19.57 -18.33 -3.40
C VAL A 166 18.95 -17.31 -4.35
N GLY A 167 19.79 -16.72 -5.20
CA GLY A 167 19.44 -15.74 -6.22
C GLY A 167 19.30 -16.35 -7.61
N SER A 168 19.30 -15.49 -8.64
CA SER A 168 19.10 -15.88 -10.04
C SER A 168 20.17 -16.89 -10.51
N GLY A 169 19.80 -17.81 -11.40
CA GLY A 169 20.64 -18.94 -11.83
C GLY A 169 20.88 -19.99 -10.73
N GLY A 170 20.21 -19.88 -9.59
CA GLY A 170 20.52 -20.65 -8.38
C GLY A 170 21.86 -20.27 -7.76
N GLN A 171 22.30 -19.01 -7.92
CA GLN A 171 23.54 -18.48 -7.34
C GLN A 171 23.40 -18.32 -5.83
N LEU A 172 24.35 -18.88 -5.08
CA LEU A 172 24.42 -18.69 -3.64
C LEU A 172 25.15 -17.39 -3.32
N THR A 173 24.50 -16.53 -2.54
CA THR A 173 25.07 -15.25 -2.12
C THR A 173 25.01 -15.12 -0.60
N LEU A 174 26.17 -15.01 0.03
CA LEU A 174 26.33 -14.63 1.42
C LEU A 174 26.38 -13.10 1.51
N VAL A 175 25.36 -12.49 2.09
CA VAL A 175 25.30 -11.04 2.36
C VAL A 175 25.61 -10.81 3.83
N GLN A 176 26.58 -9.96 4.17
CA GLN A 176 26.95 -9.70 5.57
C GLN A 176 27.58 -8.32 5.79
N ARG A 177 27.44 -7.75 7.01
CA ARG A 177 28.04 -6.45 7.38
C ARG A 177 29.55 -6.54 7.48
N THR A 178 30.00 -7.41 8.37
CA THR A 178 31.40 -7.75 8.65
C THR A 178 31.66 -9.21 8.26
N ALA A 179 32.90 -9.67 8.30
CA ALA A 179 33.25 -11.07 8.05
C ALA A 179 32.88 -11.97 9.25
N VAL A 180 31.59 -12.03 9.61
CA VAL A 180 31.06 -12.87 10.69
C VAL A 180 31.11 -14.33 10.29
N VAL A 181 30.71 -14.62 9.05
CA VAL A 181 30.79 -15.94 8.44
C VAL A 181 31.98 -15.96 7.49
N GLU A 182 32.90 -16.92 7.69
CA GLU A 182 34.04 -17.10 6.79
C GLU A 182 33.59 -17.87 5.54
N VAL A 183 33.71 -17.24 4.38
CA VAL A 183 33.07 -17.70 3.13
C VAL A 183 33.69 -18.99 2.58
N ASN A 184 35.00 -19.20 2.75
CA ASN A 184 35.66 -20.40 2.25
C ASN A 184 35.30 -21.62 3.10
N LEU A 185 35.31 -21.48 4.42
CA LEU A 185 34.87 -22.49 5.37
C LEU A 185 33.39 -22.81 5.18
N LEU A 186 32.53 -21.80 4.97
CA LEU A 186 31.14 -22.01 4.60
C LEU A 186 31.03 -22.88 3.33
N ARG A 187 31.78 -22.53 2.28
CA ARG A 187 31.79 -23.28 1.04
C ARG A 187 32.23 -24.74 1.26
N ASP A 188 33.33 -24.95 1.97
CA ASP A 188 33.87 -26.29 2.24
C ASP A 188 32.90 -27.13 3.06
N ASN A 189 32.25 -26.53 4.06
CA ASN A 189 31.22 -27.20 4.86
C ASN A 189 30.00 -27.58 4.00
N LEU A 190 29.53 -26.69 3.12
CA LEU A 190 28.40 -26.99 2.23
C LEU A 190 28.74 -28.09 1.22
N ILE A 191 29.99 -28.16 0.74
CA ILE A 191 30.47 -29.26 -0.11
C ILE A 191 30.47 -30.58 0.68
N ALA A 192 31.00 -30.57 1.90
CA ALA A 192 31.08 -31.75 2.74
C ALA A 192 29.69 -32.31 3.10
N GLU A 193 28.68 -31.45 3.26
CA GLU A 193 27.29 -31.83 3.52
C GLU A 193 26.49 -32.15 2.24
N GLY A 194 27.06 -31.95 1.05
CA GLY A 194 26.36 -32.16 -0.23
C GLY A 194 25.30 -31.11 -0.55
N GLU A 195 25.33 -29.97 0.13
CA GLU A 195 24.38 -28.86 0.01
C GLU A 195 24.78 -27.84 -1.06
N LEU A 196 26.05 -27.84 -1.51
CA LEU A 196 26.52 -27.02 -2.63
C LEU A 196 26.44 -27.82 -3.94
N PRO A 197 25.60 -27.43 -4.93
CA PRO A 197 25.55 -28.11 -6.22
C PRO A 197 26.93 -28.16 -6.91
N PRO A 198 27.26 -29.23 -7.66
CA PRO A 198 28.52 -29.30 -8.39
C PRO A 198 28.75 -28.10 -9.31
N GLY A 199 29.90 -27.44 -9.17
CA GLY A 199 30.25 -26.25 -9.96
C GLY A 199 29.64 -24.92 -9.46
N ALA A 200 28.75 -24.96 -8.45
CA ALA A 200 28.24 -23.74 -7.83
C ALA A 200 29.34 -23.08 -6.96
N THR A 201 29.30 -21.75 -6.90
CA THR A 201 30.17 -20.93 -6.05
C THR A 201 29.33 -20.23 -4.99
N VAL A 202 29.96 -19.85 -3.88
CA VAL A 202 29.36 -18.94 -2.89
C VAL A 202 29.93 -17.56 -3.14
N ARG A 203 29.08 -16.62 -3.59
CA ARG A 203 29.43 -15.21 -3.76
C ARG A 203 29.33 -14.52 -2.41
N GLU A 204 30.24 -13.61 -2.11
CA GLU A 204 30.15 -12.74 -0.94
C GLU A 204 29.77 -11.31 -1.36
N LEU A 205 28.75 -10.75 -0.70
CA LEU A 205 28.43 -9.33 -0.73
C LEU A 205 28.63 -8.75 0.67
N ARG A 206 29.63 -7.89 0.81
CA ARG A 206 30.04 -7.34 2.10
C ARG A 206 29.74 -5.85 2.19
N GLY A 207 29.07 -5.45 3.27
CA GLY A 207 28.82 -4.05 3.61
C GLY A 207 27.45 -3.85 4.26
N ASP A 208 27.34 -2.80 5.07
CA ASP A 208 26.10 -2.45 5.75
C ASP A 208 24.96 -2.22 4.76
N ALA A 209 25.18 -1.40 3.73
CA ALA A 209 24.17 -1.12 2.71
C ALA A 209 23.64 -2.38 2.03
N ALA A 210 24.52 -3.35 1.72
CA ALA A 210 24.12 -4.60 1.09
C ALA A 210 23.22 -5.44 2.01
N LEU A 211 23.58 -5.59 3.30
CA LEU A 211 22.73 -6.33 4.24
C LEU A 211 21.44 -5.57 4.55
N ASP A 212 21.50 -4.25 4.76
CA ASP A 212 20.36 -3.38 5.03
C ASP A 212 19.34 -3.38 3.88
N ALA A 213 19.79 -3.58 2.64
CA ALA A 213 18.93 -3.76 1.49
C ALA A 213 18.34 -5.18 1.40
N ALA A 214 19.15 -6.20 1.68
CA ALA A 214 18.77 -7.60 1.55
C ALA A 214 17.81 -8.09 2.65
N VAL A 215 17.93 -7.57 3.88
CA VAL A 215 17.08 -7.93 5.04
C VAL A 215 15.62 -7.59 4.78
N LEU A 216 15.34 -6.34 4.40
CA LEU A 216 13.99 -5.91 4.01
C LEU A 216 13.93 -5.74 2.49
N SER A 217 13.84 -6.88 1.81
CA SER A 217 13.90 -6.97 0.34
C SER A 217 12.59 -7.33 -0.32
N LEU A 218 11.55 -7.72 0.44
CA LEU A 218 10.29 -8.25 -0.11
C LEU A 218 10.53 -9.36 -1.14
N GLY A 219 11.54 -10.20 -0.88
CA GLY A 219 11.95 -11.31 -1.74
C GLY A 219 12.73 -10.94 -3.00
N ARG A 220 13.01 -9.66 -3.27
CA ARG A 220 13.69 -9.25 -4.51
C ARG A 220 15.14 -9.67 -4.61
N PHE A 221 15.83 -9.90 -3.49
CA PHE A 221 17.22 -10.36 -3.47
C PHE A 221 17.36 -11.88 -3.61
N GLY A 222 16.25 -12.60 -3.80
CA GLY A 222 16.22 -14.06 -3.84
C GLY A 222 15.60 -14.67 -2.58
N ILE A 223 15.79 -15.97 -2.42
CA ILE A 223 15.17 -16.75 -1.34
C ILE A 223 16.15 -16.87 -0.17
N VAL A 224 15.75 -16.39 1.02
CA VAL A 224 16.52 -16.55 2.26
C VAL A 224 16.48 -18.01 2.71
N HIS A 225 17.61 -18.70 2.54
CA HIS A 225 17.78 -20.04 3.08
C HIS A 225 18.18 -20.00 4.55
N THR A 226 19.18 -19.19 4.90
CA THR A 226 19.68 -19.07 6.29
C THR A 226 19.84 -17.60 6.68
N ALA A 227 19.48 -17.28 7.92
CA ALA A 227 19.82 -16.03 8.58
C ALA A 227 20.74 -16.30 9.77
N VAL A 228 21.80 -15.50 9.93
CA VAL A 228 22.62 -15.47 11.14
C VAL A 228 22.12 -14.34 12.02
N LEU A 229 21.55 -14.71 13.17
CA LEU A 229 20.80 -13.83 14.05
C LEU A 229 21.46 -13.76 15.43
N ALA A 230 21.51 -12.56 16.02
CA ALA A 230 21.88 -12.36 17.41
C ALA A 230 20.68 -12.62 18.35
N VAL A 231 20.88 -13.48 19.35
CA VAL A 231 19.93 -13.76 20.44
C VAL A 231 20.58 -13.45 21.79
N HIS A 232 19.76 -13.10 22.79
CA HIS A 232 20.22 -12.64 24.11
C HIS A 232 20.00 -13.69 25.19
N ASP A 233 20.87 -13.70 26.19
CA ASP A 233 20.68 -14.49 27.40
C ASP A 233 19.71 -13.78 28.36
N GLU A 234 18.55 -14.37 28.60
CA GLU A 234 17.58 -13.89 29.61
C GLU A 234 17.31 -14.98 30.67
N THR A 235 18.30 -15.84 30.96
CA THR A 235 18.13 -16.97 31.89
C THR A 235 17.66 -16.53 33.28
N GLU A 236 18.28 -15.48 33.85
CA GLU A 236 18.02 -14.95 35.19
C GLU A 236 17.01 -13.78 35.22
N VAL A 237 16.46 -13.43 34.05
CA VAL A 237 15.55 -12.30 33.87
C VAL A 237 14.14 -12.83 33.55
N ALA A 238 13.13 -12.08 33.96
CA ALA A 238 11.76 -12.25 33.53
C ALA A 238 11.24 -10.91 33.00
N LEU A 239 10.38 -10.98 31.98
CA LEU A 239 9.67 -9.81 31.50
C LEU A 239 8.41 -9.64 32.34
N VAL A 240 8.26 -8.49 32.99
CA VAL A 240 7.09 -8.16 33.82
C VAL A 240 6.27 -7.09 33.13
N GLU A 241 4.96 -7.32 32.98
CA GLU A 241 4.02 -6.39 32.37
C GLU A 241 3.05 -5.81 33.40
N HIS A 242 2.90 -4.48 33.38
CA HIS A 242 1.85 -3.77 34.06
C HIS A 242 0.93 -3.05 33.05
N ARG A 243 -0.38 -3.04 33.33
CA ARG A 243 -1.38 -2.34 32.52
C ARG A 243 -2.25 -1.45 33.40
N TRP A 244 -2.56 -0.25 32.93
CA TRP A 244 -3.48 0.64 33.63
C TRP A 244 -4.33 1.47 32.67
N PRO A 245 -5.60 1.73 33.01
CA PRO A 245 -6.47 2.59 32.22
C PRO A 245 -6.15 4.07 32.44
N THR A 246 -6.37 4.88 31.42
CA THR A 246 -6.28 6.34 31.44
C THR A 246 -7.15 6.92 30.32
N THR A 247 -6.96 8.20 29.97
CA THR A 247 -7.59 8.81 28.79
C THR A 247 -6.58 9.47 27.88
N TRP A 248 -6.94 9.71 26.63
CA TRP A 248 -6.07 10.37 25.67
C TRP A 248 -5.71 11.79 26.13
N ARG A 249 -6.68 12.57 26.60
CA ARG A 249 -6.45 13.91 27.17
C ARG A 249 -5.50 13.88 28.38
N GLY A 250 -5.60 12.84 29.22
CA GLY A 250 -4.73 12.67 30.38
C GLY A 250 -3.31 12.22 30.03
N LEU A 251 -3.14 11.45 28.95
CA LEU A 251 -1.87 10.86 28.56
C LEU A 251 -1.06 11.74 27.59
N ALA A 252 -1.71 12.33 26.59
CA ALA A 252 -1.06 13.00 25.46
C ALA A 252 -0.04 14.08 25.87
N PRO A 253 -0.32 14.97 26.85
CA PRO A 253 0.65 15.99 27.27
C PRO A 253 1.95 15.42 27.86
N GLY A 254 1.91 14.22 28.45
CA GLY A 254 3.06 13.57 29.09
C GLY A 254 3.68 12.44 28.27
N LEU A 255 3.19 12.20 27.04
CA LEU A 255 3.60 11.04 26.25
C LEU A 255 5.09 11.07 25.89
N GLY A 256 5.63 12.24 25.52
CA GLY A 256 7.05 12.39 25.18
C GLY A 256 7.99 11.96 26.31
N ALA A 257 7.75 12.45 27.53
CA ALA A 257 8.56 12.07 28.70
C ALA A 257 8.47 10.57 29.03
N ARG A 258 7.31 9.95 28.81
CA ARG A 258 7.13 8.50 28.99
C ARG A 258 7.90 7.69 27.95
N ILE A 259 7.94 8.15 26.70
CA ILE A 259 8.75 7.52 25.65
C ILE A 259 10.24 7.61 26.03
N GLU A 260 10.71 8.78 26.47
CA GLU A 260 12.10 8.95 26.92
C GLU A 260 12.45 8.03 28.09
N GLN A 261 11.56 7.91 29.08
CA GLN A 261 11.73 6.99 30.18
C GLN A 261 11.81 5.53 29.71
N ALA A 262 10.91 5.12 28.80
CA ALA A 262 10.91 3.78 28.25
C ALA A 262 12.18 3.48 27.44
N VAL A 263 12.70 4.45 26.69
CA VAL A 263 13.99 4.34 25.99
C VAL A 263 15.13 4.18 27.00
N ALA A 264 15.18 5.01 28.03
CA ALA A 264 16.26 4.97 29.03
C ALA A 264 16.29 3.66 29.83
N GLY A 265 15.12 3.04 30.06
CA GLY A 265 15.00 1.77 30.77
C GLY A 265 15.01 0.52 29.87
N ASP A 266 15.15 0.66 28.55
CA ASP A 266 14.99 -0.44 27.59
C ASP A 266 13.65 -1.19 27.77
N GLU A 267 12.58 -0.42 27.93
CA GLU A 267 11.24 -0.88 28.29
C GLU A 267 10.32 -0.97 27.07
N PHE A 268 9.37 -1.89 27.12
CA PHE A 268 8.25 -1.91 26.18
C PHE A 268 7.20 -0.89 26.60
N LEU A 269 6.68 -0.13 25.65
CA LEU A 269 5.56 0.80 25.86
C LEU A 269 4.55 0.68 24.71
N GLU A 270 3.30 0.44 25.09
CA GLU A 270 2.15 0.44 24.18
C GLU A 270 1.02 1.29 24.75
N VAL A 271 0.34 2.02 23.88
CA VAL A 271 -0.87 2.78 24.20
C VAL A 271 -1.99 2.32 23.27
N LEU A 272 -2.99 1.64 23.82
CA LEU A 272 -4.22 1.32 23.10
C LEU A 272 -5.24 2.43 23.33
N ILE A 273 -5.78 2.99 22.26
CA ILE A 273 -6.75 4.08 22.25
C ILE A 273 -8.06 3.56 21.67
N ASN A 274 -9.15 3.73 22.42
CA ASN A 274 -10.49 3.56 21.89
C ASN A 274 -10.84 4.78 21.02
N PRO A 275 -11.07 4.62 19.70
CA PRO A 275 -11.34 5.76 18.82
C PRO A 275 -12.69 6.43 19.12
N VAL A 276 -13.60 5.73 19.80
CA VAL A 276 -14.93 6.23 20.17
C VAL A 276 -14.82 7.24 21.31
N THR A 277 -15.36 8.43 21.08
CA THR A 277 -15.41 9.50 22.10
C THR A 277 -16.42 9.19 23.20
N GLN A 278 -16.03 9.44 24.44
CA GLN A 278 -16.91 9.48 25.61
C GLN A 278 -17.81 10.73 25.57
N ALA A 279 -18.78 10.80 26.48
CA ALA A 279 -19.73 11.92 26.56
C ALA A 279 -19.06 13.29 26.79
N ASP A 280 -17.87 13.32 27.39
CA ASP A 280 -17.06 14.53 27.62
C ASP A 280 -16.08 14.83 26.47
N GLY A 281 -16.18 14.08 25.36
CA GLY A 281 -15.32 14.20 24.19
C GLY A 281 -13.92 13.61 24.33
N ASP A 282 -13.58 12.98 25.47
CA ASP A 282 -12.30 12.29 25.65
C ASP A 282 -12.36 10.86 25.10
N ARG A 283 -11.21 10.18 25.06
CA ARG A 283 -11.09 8.79 24.60
C ARG A 283 -10.44 7.94 25.69
N LYS A 284 -11.01 6.76 25.94
CA LYS A 284 -10.40 5.77 26.84
C LYS A 284 -9.08 5.29 26.25
N CYS A 285 -8.07 5.19 27.10
CA CYS A 285 -6.80 4.59 26.76
C CYS A 285 -6.43 3.49 27.76
N LEU A 286 -5.66 2.51 27.30
CA LEU A 286 -4.96 1.55 28.14
C LEU A 286 -3.48 1.63 27.82
N VAL A 287 -2.65 1.76 28.85
CA VAL A 287 -1.19 1.74 28.70
C VAL A 287 -0.67 0.40 29.18
N SER A 288 0.19 -0.23 28.39
CA SER A 288 0.94 -1.43 28.76
C SER A 288 2.43 -1.08 28.83
N GLN A 289 3.07 -1.36 29.96
CA GLN A 289 4.51 -1.18 30.15
C GLN A 289 5.14 -2.51 30.53
N ARG A 290 6.27 -2.86 29.91
CA ARG A 290 7.03 -4.06 30.28
C ARG A 290 8.46 -3.73 30.65
N LYS A 291 8.94 -4.34 31.72
CA LYS A 291 10.30 -4.18 32.24
C LYS A 291 10.94 -5.55 32.42
N SER A 292 12.20 -5.66 32.03
CA SER A 292 13.04 -6.81 32.35
C SER A 292 13.50 -6.71 33.80
N LEU A 293 13.07 -7.63 34.66
CA LEU A 293 13.45 -7.67 36.07
C LEU A 293 14.19 -8.97 36.40
N PRO A 294 15.14 -8.96 37.36
CA PRO A 294 15.69 -10.18 37.91
C PRO A 294 14.58 -11.08 38.46
N ARG A 295 14.68 -12.39 38.24
CA ARG A 295 13.67 -13.35 38.74
C ARG A 295 13.50 -13.31 40.26
N THR A 296 14.54 -12.90 40.99
CA THR A 296 14.51 -12.70 42.45
C THR A 296 13.63 -11.55 42.90
N GLU A 297 13.28 -10.61 42.01
CA GLU A 297 12.44 -9.46 42.33
C GLU A 297 10.94 -9.71 42.07
N LEU A 298 10.57 -10.85 41.48
CA LEU A 298 9.17 -11.18 41.18
C LEU A 298 8.19 -11.09 42.38
N PRO A 299 8.59 -11.45 43.62
CA PRO A 299 7.75 -11.29 44.81
C PRO A 299 7.43 -9.84 45.19
N VAL A 300 8.21 -8.86 44.71
CA VAL A 300 8.06 -7.42 45.00
C VAL A 300 8.05 -6.57 43.73
N ALA A 301 7.69 -7.18 42.59
CA ALA A 301 7.78 -6.56 41.26
C ALA A 301 6.99 -5.25 41.14
N GLY A 302 5.95 -5.06 41.95
CA GLY A 302 5.16 -3.83 42.01
C GLY A 302 6.00 -2.58 42.25
N ARG A 303 7.16 -2.68 42.93
CA ARG A 303 8.06 -1.55 43.20
C ARG A 303 8.55 -0.90 41.91
N ALA A 304 8.83 -1.69 40.87
CA ALA A 304 9.30 -1.20 39.57
C ALA A 304 8.25 -0.39 38.79
N PHE A 305 6.97 -0.49 39.20
CA PHE A 305 5.82 0.16 38.58
C PHE A 305 5.08 1.12 39.54
N GLY A 306 5.59 1.34 40.75
CA GLY A 306 4.95 2.22 41.75
C GLY A 306 3.72 1.62 42.43
N LEU A 307 3.57 0.29 42.44
CA LEU A 307 2.46 -0.44 43.07
C LEU A 307 2.80 -0.97 44.48
N GLY A 308 3.94 -0.58 45.06
CA GLY A 308 4.43 -1.11 46.33
C GLY A 308 4.92 -2.56 46.21
N ASP A 309 4.86 -3.33 47.31
CA ASP A 309 5.45 -4.68 47.41
C ASP A 309 4.57 -5.78 46.78
N GLN A 310 3.79 -5.45 45.75
CA GLN A 310 2.92 -6.40 45.08
C GLN A 310 3.72 -7.43 44.27
N ALA A 311 3.43 -8.71 44.48
CA ALA A 311 3.97 -9.79 43.67
C ALA A 311 3.33 -9.84 42.27
N SER A 312 4.15 -10.21 41.28
CA SER A 312 3.67 -10.56 39.94
C SER A 312 3.22 -12.02 39.87
N THR A 313 2.37 -12.35 38.88
CA THR A 313 1.83 -13.71 38.65
C THR A 313 2.26 -14.24 37.28
N PRO A 314 2.41 -15.55 37.06
CA PRO A 314 2.72 -16.08 35.73
C PRO A 314 1.64 -15.70 34.71
N VAL A 315 2.05 -15.14 33.57
CA VAL A 315 1.12 -14.63 32.55
C VAL A 315 0.25 -15.73 31.96
N LEU A 316 0.80 -16.93 31.76
CA LEU A 316 0.07 -18.07 31.21
C LEU A 316 -1.06 -18.52 32.16
N ASP A 317 -0.83 -18.47 33.47
CA ASP A 317 -1.84 -18.82 34.47
C ASP A 317 -3.01 -17.82 34.44
N GLU A 318 -2.72 -16.51 34.38
CA GLU A 318 -3.77 -15.49 34.31
C GLU A 318 -4.58 -15.58 33.01
N ARG A 319 -3.92 -15.86 31.87
CA ARG A 319 -4.61 -16.08 30.58
C ARG A 319 -5.55 -17.27 30.65
N SER A 320 -5.12 -18.39 31.24
CA SER A 320 -5.94 -19.60 31.38
C SER A 320 -7.22 -19.41 32.22
N ARG A 321 -7.26 -18.37 33.07
CA ARG A 321 -8.38 -18.06 33.96
C ARG A 321 -9.34 -17.02 33.39
N SER A 322 -9.01 -16.39 32.27
CA SER A 322 -9.84 -15.34 31.68
C SER A 322 -11.15 -15.93 31.12
N PRO A 323 -12.32 -15.36 31.45
CA PRO A 323 -13.62 -15.88 31.00
C PRO A 323 -13.91 -15.59 29.52
N LEU A 324 -13.24 -14.59 28.95
CA LEU A 324 -13.15 -14.39 27.51
C LEU A 324 -11.75 -14.82 27.08
N PRO A 325 -11.61 -15.55 25.95
CA PRO A 325 -10.29 -15.79 25.40
C PRO A 325 -9.59 -14.44 25.19
N PRO A 326 -8.28 -14.35 25.47
CA PRO A 326 -7.53 -13.11 25.34
C PRO A 326 -7.65 -12.49 23.93
N GLU A 327 -8.01 -13.29 22.92
CA GLU A 327 -8.11 -12.89 21.53
C GLU A 327 -9.57 -12.79 21.05
N ILE A 328 -9.94 -11.62 20.52
CA ILE A 328 -11.20 -11.39 19.79
C ILE A 328 -11.40 -12.43 18.68
N GLY A 329 -10.35 -12.76 17.94
CA GLY A 329 -10.43 -13.65 16.79
C GLY A 329 -11.04 -14.99 17.15
N GLN A 330 -10.61 -15.56 18.29
CA GLN A 330 -11.14 -16.82 18.82
C GLN A 330 -12.59 -16.69 19.31
N ALA A 331 -12.95 -15.60 20.00
CA ALA A 331 -14.34 -15.35 20.38
C ALA A 331 -15.25 -15.22 19.14
N LEU A 332 -14.76 -14.58 18.07
CA LEU A 332 -15.46 -14.38 16.81
C LEU A 332 -15.52 -15.63 15.92
N CYS A 333 -14.87 -16.73 16.32
CA CYS A 333 -14.89 -18.02 15.63
C CYS A 333 -16.09 -18.90 15.89
N ALA A 334 -16.89 -18.60 16.93
CA ALA A 334 -18.08 -19.38 17.24
C ALA A 334 -18.99 -19.46 16.00
N ARG A 335 -19.33 -20.68 15.57
CA ARG A 335 -20.32 -20.93 14.51
C ARG A 335 -21.75 -20.95 15.03
N GLU A 336 -21.91 -21.12 16.34
CA GLU A 336 -23.20 -20.97 17.01
C GLU A 336 -23.35 -19.53 17.48
N LEU A 337 -24.31 -18.82 16.89
CA LEU A 337 -24.70 -17.50 17.37
C LEU A 337 -25.33 -17.65 18.76
N PRO A 338 -24.99 -16.78 19.73
CA PRO A 338 -25.77 -16.67 20.96
C PRO A 338 -27.26 -16.54 20.62
N PRO A 339 -28.20 -17.16 21.37
CA PRO A 339 -29.61 -17.28 20.97
C PRO A 339 -30.25 -15.95 20.54
N LEU A 340 -29.97 -14.87 21.27
CA LEU A 340 -30.42 -13.52 20.95
C LEU A 340 -29.93 -13.02 19.58
N LEU A 341 -28.66 -13.22 19.26
CA LEU A 341 -28.06 -12.84 17.97
C LEU A 341 -28.57 -13.73 16.84
N ALA A 342 -28.83 -15.01 17.13
CA ALA A 342 -29.39 -15.95 16.15
C ALA A 342 -30.82 -15.57 15.75
N ASP A 343 -31.65 -15.18 16.72
CA ASP A 343 -33.03 -14.76 16.49
C ASP A 343 -33.08 -13.42 15.73
N VAL A 344 -32.21 -12.47 16.08
CA VAL A 344 -32.07 -11.19 15.36
C VAL A 344 -31.58 -11.42 13.92
N ALA A 345 -30.58 -12.28 13.71
CA ALA A 345 -30.07 -12.60 12.38
C ALA A 345 -31.15 -13.25 11.49
N LYS A 346 -31.94 -14.19 12.03
CA LYS A 346 -33.07 -14.81 11.33
C LYS A 346 -34.16 -13.79 10.97
N LEU A 347 -34.51 -12.91 11.90
CA LEU A 347 -35.51 -11.86 11.67
C LEU A 347 -35.11 -10.91 10.53
N LEU A 348 -33.81 -10.67 10.38
CA LEU A 348 -33.23 -9.78 9.38
C LEU A 348 -32.83 -10.49 8.07
N GLY A 349 -33.11 -11.79 7.95
CA GLY A 349 -32.80 -12.58 6.77
C GLY A 349 -31.29 -12.83 6.54
N LEU A 350 -30.47 -12.72 7.58
CA LEU A 350 -29.03 -12.97 7.51
C LEU A 350 -28.73 -14.48 7.65
N PRO A 351 -27.72 -15.03 6.94
CA PRO A 351 -27.33 -16.43 7.09
C PRO A 351 -26.79 -16.72 8.49
N THR A 352 -27.33 -17.73 9.17
CA THR A 352 -26.93 -18.15 10.54
C THR A 352 -25.92 -19.28 10.58
N ASP A 353 -25.53 -19.83 9.43
CA ASP A 353 -24.55 -20.92 9.25
C ASP A 353 -23.12 -20.40 9.01
N ARG A 354 -22.87 -19.13 9.39
CA ARG A 354 -21.57 -18.45 9.23
C ARG A 354 -20.92 -18.16 10.59
N ARG A 355 -19.66 -17.73 10.58
CA ARG A 355 -18.93 -17.39 11.81
C ARG A 355 -19.55 -16.16 12.49
N LEU A 356 -19.52 -16.12 13.82
CA LEU A 356 -20.04 -15.01 14.62
C LEU A 356 -19.50 -13.64 14.15
N GLY A 357 -18.20 -13.54 13.85
CA GLY A 357 -17.62 -12.29 13.35
C GLY A 357 -18.20 -11.82 12.01
N ASP A 358 -18.51 -12.74 11.07
CA ASP A 358 -19.11 -12.37 9.78
C ASP A 358 -20.55 -11.86 9.97
N VAL A 359 -21.31 -12.52 10.84
CA VAL A 359 -22.67 -12.10 11.19
C VAL A 359 -22.66 -10.75 11.92
N LEU A 360 -21.70 -10.53 12.83
CA LEU A 360 -21.54 -9.25 13.50
C LEU A 360 -21.19 -8.14 12.50
N SER A 361 -20.26 -8.36 11.57
CA SER A 361 -19.95 -7.38 10.52
C SER A 361 -21.18 -7.04 9.66
N ASP A 362 -22.00 -8.02 9.30
CA ASP A 362 -23.21 -7.78 8.52
C ASP A 362 -24.30 -7.05 9.31
N LEU A 363 -24.49 -7.40 10.58
CA LEU A 363 -25.38 -6.68 11.49
C LEU A 363 -24.92 -5.23 11.66
N LEU A 364 -23.63 -5.00 11.89
CA LEU A 364 -23.05 -3.67 12.05
C LEU A 364 -23.21 -2.85 10.77
N ASN A 365 -22.91 -3.42 9.59
CA ASN A 365 -23.16 -2.77 8.30
C ASN A 365 -24.64 -2.42 8.08
N LEU A 366 -25.57 -3.28 8.55
CA LEU A 366 -27.00 -3.01 8.49
C LEU A 366 -27.39 -1.85 9.42
N THR A 367 -26.85 -1.79 10.65
CA THR A 367 -27.11 -0.65 11.56
C THR A 367 -26.69 0.68 10.94
N THR A 368 -25.54 0.70 10.26
CA THR A 368 -25.08 1.86 9.49
C THR A 368 -26.07 2.23 8.38
N THR A 369 -26.56 1.24 7.63
CA THR A 369 -27.55 1.44 6.55
C THR A 369 -28.90 1.95 7.07
N LEU A 370 -29.27 1.58 8.30
CA LEU A 370 -30.49 2.05 8.99
C LEU A 370 -30.32 3.41 9.67
N GLY A 371 -29.17 4.08 9.53
CA GLY A 371 -28.90 5.38 10.15
C GLY A 371 -28.61 5.30 11.65
N LEU A 372 -28.14 4.15 12.15
CA LEU A 372 -27.79 3.91 13.56
C LEU A 372 -26.30 3.56 13.75
N PRO A 373 -25.33 4.35 13.21
CA PRO A 373 -23.90 4.05 13.31
C PRO A 373 -23.38 3.95 14.76
N GLN A 374 -24.06 4.58 15.72
CA GLN A 374 -23.71 4.54 17.15
C GLN A 374 -23.70 3.12 17.75
N LEU A 375 -24.42 2.16 17.16
CA LEU A 375 -24.39 0.76 17.64
C LEU A 375 -23.02 0.11 17.36
N VAL A 376 -22.35 0.52 16.28
CA VAL A 376 -20.97 0.11 16.00
C VAL A 376 -20.00 0.69 17.01
N GLU A 377 -20.21 1.92 17.46
CA GLU A 377 -19.39 2.56 18.49
C GLU A 377 -19.52 1.88 19.86
N VAL A 378 -20.73 1.47 20.23
CA VAL A 378 -20.99 0.69 21.45
C VAL A 378 -20.29 -0.66 21.39
N ALA A 379 -20.46 -1.39 20.28
CA ALA A 379 -19.80 -2.67 20.07
C ALA A 379 -18.27 -2.53 20.11
N THR A 380 -17.73 -1.51 19.42
CA THR A 380 -16.30 -1.19 19.40
C THR A 380 -15.76 -0.96 20.80
N SER A 381 -16.43 -0.12 21.58
CA SER A 381 -15.98 0.20 22.94
C SER A 381 -16.00 -1.01 23.87
N ALA A 382 -17.05 -1.83 23.80
CA ALA A 382 -17.14 -3.06 24.60
C ALA A 382 -16.01 -4.04 24.26
N VAL A 383 -15.70 -4.17 22.97
CA VAL A 383 -14.64 -5.03 22.45
C VAL A 383 -13.25 -4.51 22.85
N THR A 384 -13.01 -3.20 22.73
CA THR A 384 -11.76 -2.57 23.17
C THR A 384 -11.51 -2.75 24.67
N ASP A 385 -12.55 -2.60 25.51
CA ASP A 385 -12.44 -2.78 26.95
C ASP A 385 -12.15 -4.25 27.35
N ALA A 386 -12.58 -5.22 26.53
CA ALA A 386 -12.38 -6.65 26.77
C ALA A 386 -10.98 -7.16 26.33
N LEU A 387 -10.35 -6.53 25.34
CA LEU A 387 -9.11 -7.01 24.71
C LEU A 387 -7.91 -7.12 25.64
N LYS A 388 -7.76 -6.15 26.56
CA LYS A 388 -6.59 -6.08 27.44
C LYS A 388 -7.04 -5.74 28.85
N PRO A 389 -7.23 -6.75 29.72
CA PRO A 389 -7.65 -6.50 31.10
C PRO A 389 -6.58 -5.70 31.85
N SER A 390 -7.03 -4.76 32.69
CA SER A 390 -6.19 -3.98 33.62
C SER A 390 -6.15 -4.56 35.03
N ARG A 391 -6.84 -5.68 35.25
CA ARG A 391 -6.87 -6.43 36.52
C ARG A 391 -6.71 -7.92 36.28
N ARG A 392 -6.10 -8.62 37.23
CA ARG A 392 -5.87 -10.06 37.14
C ARG A 392 -7.16 -10.85 37.39
N PRO A 393 -7.48 -11.86 36.54
CA PRO A 393 -8.60 -12.77 36.78
C PRO A 393 -8.49 -13.55 38.10
N SER A 394 -7.28 -13.88 38.55
CA SER A 394 -7.08 -14.72 39.74
C SER A 394 -7.48 -14.08 41.06
N ASP A 395 -7.22 -12.78 41.23
CA ASP A 395 -7.33 -12.08 42.52
C ASP A 395 -7.86 -10.64 42.42
N ASN A 396 -8.20 -10.17 41.22
CA ASN A 396 -8.72 -8.83 40.92
C ASN A 396 -7.76 -7.67 41.32
N GLN A 397 -6.50 -7.96 41.60
CA GLN A 397 -5.45 -6.96 41.82
C GLN A 397 -5.07 -6.26 40.50
N PRO A 398 -4.35 -5.11 40.54
CA PRO A 398 -3.81 -4.48 39.34
C PRO A 398 -3.06 -5.49 38.48
N TRP A 399 -3.24 -5.42 37.16
CA TRP A 399 -2.56 -6.31 36.22
C TRP A 399 -1.05 -6.21 36.39
N LEU A 400 -0.44 -7.27 36.92
CA LEU A 400 0.99 -7.36 37.11
C LEU A 400 1.38 -8.84 36.94
N VAL A 401 1.93 -9.14 35.77
CA VAL A 401 2.21 -10.51 35.33
C VAL A 401 3.64 -10.64 34.83
N HIS A 402 4.20 -11.85 34.85
CA HIS A 402 5.55 -12.13 34.38
C HIS A 402 5.61 -13.38 33.50
N GLY A 403 6.67 -13.49 32.71
CA GLY A 403 7.00 -14.68 31.92
C GLY A 403 8.31 -14.48 31.17
N THR A 404 8.62 -15.41 30.27
CA THR A 404 9.61 -15.18 29.22
C THR A 404 9.08 -14.15 28.22
N ARG A 405 9.97 -13.60 27.39
CA ARG A 405 9.60 -12.57 26.42
C ARG A 405 8.53 -13.03 25.43
N TRP A 406 8.55 -14.29 24.99
CA TRP A 406 7.53 -14.82 24.09
C TRP A 406 6.22 -15.14 24.82
N GLU A 407 6.27 -15.61 26.08
CA GLU A 407 5.06 -15.85 26.89
C GLU A 407 4.27 -14.55 27.12
N VAL A 408 4.97 -13.44 27.37
CA VAL A 408 4.36 -12.13 27.57
C VAL A 408 4.04 -11.43 26.25
N GLY A 409 4.89 -11.60 25.22
CA GLY A 409 4.81 -10.84 23.96
C GLY A 409 3.92 -11.44 22.88
N ASP A 410 3.80 -12.78 22.80
CA ASP A 410 2.94 -13.47 21.84
C ASP A 410 1.56 -13.71 22.48
N PHE A 411 0.54 -13.07 21.90
CA PHE A 411 -0.87 -13.17 22.33
C PHE A 411 -1.70 -13.93 21.31
N PHE A 412 -1.09 -14.73 20.42
CA PHE A 412 -1.84 -15.39 19.37
C PHE A 412 -2.07 -16.86 19.72
N ASP A 413 -3.32 -17.31 19.70
CA ASP A 413 -3.67 -18.74 19.75
C ASP A 413 -3.65 -19.35 18.34
N TYR A 414 -2.65 -20.18 18.09
CA TYR A 414 -2.42 -20.82 16.79
C TYR A 414 -3.32 -22.03 16.52
N ASP A 415 -3.97 -22.57 17.56
CA ASP A 415 -4.70 -23.83 17.45
C ASP A 415 -6.20 -23.60 17.16
N SER A 416 -6.72 -22.42 17.49
CA SER A 416 -8.17 -22.17 17.46
C SER A 416 -8.60 -20.85 16.80
N ASP A 417 -7.68 -19.93 16.50
CA ASP A 417 -8.05 -18.64 15.90
C ASP A 417 -8.29 -18.73 14.38
N CYS A 418 -9.51 -18.38 14.00
CA CYS A 418 -10.06 -18.48 12.65
C CYS A 418 -10.58 -17.13 12.10
N PHE A 419 -10.98 -16.15 12.91
CA PHE A 419 -11.57 -14.89 12.43
C PHE A 419 -10.47 -13.84 12.25
N ARG A 420 -10.46 -13.18 11.10
CA ARG A 420 -9.36 -12.32 10.66
C ARG A 420 -9.81 -10.87 10.61
N MET A 421 -9.07 -9.96 11.26
CA MET A 421 -9.31 -8.51 11.17
C MET A 421 -8.48 -7.89 10.03
N ASP A 422 -8.82 -6.66 9.64
CA ASP A 422 -8.05 -5.85 8.70
C ASP A 422 -7.15 -4.90 9.48
N PHE A 423 -5.87 -4.80 9.13
CA PHE A 423 -4.92 -3.93 9.82
C PHE A 423 -4.18 -3.03 8.83
N ALA A 424 -4.14 -1.75 9.14
CA ALA A 424 -3.22 -0.79 8.54
C ALA A 424 -2.26 -0.32 9.63
N GLU A 425 -0.99 -0.12 9.30
CA GLU A 425 -0.01 0.35 10.27
C GLU A 425 0.87 1.42 9.66
N LEU A 426 0.89 2.57 10.33
CA LEU A 426 1.59 3.78 9.92
C LEU A 426 2.78 4.02 10.85
N PHE A 427 3.86 4.56 10.32
CA PHE A 427 5.03 4.92 11.13
C PHE A 427 5.31 6.40 11.00
N PHE A 428 5.50 7.04 12.15
CA PHE A 428 5.88 8.44 12.24
C PHE A 428 7.07 8.60 13.19
N PRO A 429 7.85 9.68 13.06
CA PRO A 429 8.81 10.04 14.08
C PRO A 429 8.10 10.30 15.43
N ALA A 430 8.70 9.82 16.51
CA ALA A 430 8.23 10.07 17.87
C ALA A 430 8.77 11.41 18.39
N ASP A 431 8.36 12.51 17.75
CA ASP A 431 8.76 13.89 18.04
C ASP A 431 7.63 14.72 18.66
N ALA A 432 7.81 16.04 18.75
CA ALA A 432 6.85 16.98 19.34
C ALA A 432 5.48 17.03 18.61
N ASP A 433 5.44 16.69 17.32
CA ASP A 433 4.23 16.69 16.50
C ASP A 433 3.51 15.33 16.49
N LEU A 434 4.03 14.32 17.22
CA LEU A 434 3.45 12.98 17.25
C LEU A 434 1.98 12.98 17.66
N THR A 435 1.62 13.72 18.71
CA THR A 435 0.24 13.78 19.22
C THR A 435 -0.72 14.34 18.18
N ALA A 436 -0.33 15.37 17.44
CA ALA A 436 -1.11 15.93 16.35
C ALA A 436 -1.31 14.92 15.20
N ARG A 437 -0.31 14.09 14.90
CA ARG A 437 -0.44 13.00 13.91
C ARG A 437 -1.36 11.89 14.39
N VAL A 438 -1.30 11.52 15.67
CA VAL A 438 -2.24 10.57 16.30
C VAL A 438 -3.67 11.13 16.25
N ASP A 439 -3.86 12.42 16.56
CA ASP A 439 -5.16 13.08 16.44
C ASP A 439 -5.67 13.10 14.98
N GLY A 440 -4.78 13.23 14.00
CA GLY A 440 -5.11 13.08 12.58
C GLY A 440 -5.62 11.67 12.23
N VAL A 441 -4.99 10.62 12.76
CA VAL A 441 -5.46 9.23 12.62
C VAL A 441 -6.82 9.05 13.27
N LEU A 442 -7.02 9.55 14.49
CA LEU A 442 -8.32 9.53 15.17
C LEU A 442 -9.38 10.33 14.39
N GLY A 443 -8.97 11.43 13.75
CA GLY A 443 -9.81 12.25 12.88
C GLY A 443 -10.35 11.50 11.66
N VAL A 444 -9.70 10.41 11.21
CA VAL A 444 -10.26 9.54 10.15
C VAL A 444 -11.54 8.85 10.63
N PHE A 445 -11.57 8.36 11.88
CA PHE A 445 -12.77 7.77 12.47
C PHE A 445 -13.89 8.80 12.58
N GLU A 446 -13.57 10.01 13.03
CA GLU A 446 -14.54 11.11 13.14
C GLU A 446 -15.09 11.54 11.78
N THR A 447 -14.23 11.64 10.77
CA THR A 447 -14.61 12.01 9.41
C THR A 447 -15.59 10.99 8.85
N LEU A 448 -15.31 9.70 8.97
CA LEU A 448 -16.21 8.66 8.48
C LEU A 448 -17.52 8.64 9.27
N ARG A 449 -17.45 8.78 10.60
CA ARG A 449 -18.62 8.88 11.48
C ARG A 449 -19.55 10.03 11.05
N ALA A 450 -19.01 11.20 10.76
CA ALA A 450 -19.78 12.37 10.32
C ALA A 450 -20.52 12.11 8.99
N HIS A 451 -20.03 11.19 8.17
CA HIS A 451 -20.68 10.74 6.93
C HIS A 451 -21.62 9.53 7.15
N GLY A 452 -21.93 9.19 8.41
CA GLY A 452 -22.77 8.06 8.76
C GLY A 452 -22.11 6.71 8.52
N ILE A 453 -20.78 6.64 8.42
CA ILE A 453 -20.00 5.42 8.21
C ILE A 453 -19.23 5.12 9.50
N ALA A 454 -19.62 4.06 10.21
CA ALA A 454 -18.88 3.67 11.41
C ALA A 454 -17.74 2.71 11.06
N LEU A 455 -16.58 2.95 11.67
CA LEU A 455 -15.47 2.00 11.73
C LEU A 455 -15.53 1.25 13.06
N GLY A 456 -15.51 -0.07 12.99
CA GLY A 456 -15.29 -0.90 14.16
C GLY A 456 -13.81 -1.22 14.30
N GLY A 457 -13.19 -0.86 15.42
CA GLY A 457 -11.73 -1.01 15.56
C GLY A 457 -11.09 -0.26 16.73
N TYR A 458 -9.79 -0.44 16.91
CA TYR A 458 -8.99 0.34 17.87
C TYR A 458 -7.71 0.88 17.23
N VAL A 459 -7.10 1.88 17.88
CA VAL A 459 -5.79 2.41 17.50
C VAL A 459 -4.78 1.98 18.56
N SER A 460 -3.62 1.47 18.17
CA SER A 460 -2.53 1.12 19.08
C SER A 460 -1.25 1.85 18.69
N LEU A 461 -0.57 2.43 19.68
CA LEU A 461 0.72 3.09 19.52
C LEU A 461 1.80 2.20 20.14
N ARG A 462 2.86 1.90 19.37
CA ARG A 462 4.05 1.21 19.86
C ARG A 462 5.30 2.01 19.51
N PHE A 463 6.30 1.96 20.37
CA PHE A 463 7.52 2.74 20.21
C PHE A 463 8.72 1.83 20.00
N LEU A 464 9.62 2.24 19.10
CA LEU A 464 10.82 1.49 18.77
C LEU A 464 11.91 2.41 18.26
N ARG A 465 13.15 1.95 18.36
CA ARG A 465 14.30 2.62 17.73
C ARG A 465 14.22 2.48 16.21
N GLY A 466 14.76 3.46 15.50
CA GLY A 466 14.93 3.38 14.05
C GLY A 466 15.68 2.13 13.58
N SER A 467 15.19 1.55 12.50
CA SER A 467 15.83 0.45 11.76
C SER A 467 16.83 1.00 10.74
N THR A 468 17.87 0.22 10.49
CA THR A 468 18.93 0.49 9.50
C THR A 468 18.56 0.02 8.09
N SER A 469 17.54 -0.83 7.94
CA SER A 469 17.12 -1.34 6.63
C SER A 469 16.64 -0.21 5.72
N LEU A 470 17.07 -0.21 4.45
CA LEU A 470 16.81 0.92 3.53
C LEU A 470 15.33 1.12 3.20
N LEU A 471 14.54 0.04 3.25
CA LEU A 471 13.09 0.07 3.06
C LEU A 471 12.31 -0.10 4.37
N ALA A 472 12.94 0.16 5.52
CA ALA A 472 12.27 0.04 6.82
C ALA A 472 11.01 0.94 6.91
N PRO A 473 9.89 0.42 7.43
CA PRO A 473 8.77 1.25 7.84
C PRO A 473 9.14 2.20 8.99
N ALA A 474 10.07 1.81 9.86
CA ALA A 474 10.52 2.60 11.01
C ALA A 474 11.94 3.18 10.81
N PRO A 475 12.18 4.13 9.88
CA PRO A 475 13.52 4.67 9.62
C PRO A 475 13.93 5.80 10.58
N PHE A 476 13.00 6.31 11.38
CA PHE A 476 13.22 7.49 12.23
C PHE A 476 14.03 7.11 13.46
N GLU A 477 14.88 8.02 13.97
CA GLU A 477 15.71 7.80 15.18
C GLU A 477 14.91 7.11 16.30
N ARG A 478 13.68 7.62 16.52
CA ARG A 478 12.63 6.98 17.30
C ARG A 478 11.36 6.99 16.48
N SER A 479 10.76 5.82 16.34
CA SER A 479 9.55 5.63 15.57
C SER A 479 8.36 5.35 16.50
N CYS A 480 7.20 5.86 16.13
CA CYS A 480 5.91 5.44 16.65
C CYS A 480 5.19 4.66 15.54
N ALA A 481 4.95 3.38 15.78
CA ALA A 481 4.09 2.55 14.97
C ALA A 481 2.64 2.71 15.45
N ILE A 482 1.79 3.22 14.58
CA ILE A 482 0.36 3.45 14.80
C ILE A 482 -0.41 2.37 14.04
N GLU A 483 -0.83 1.33 14.75
CA GLU A 483 -1.66 0.26 14.21
C GLU A 483 -3.13 0.65 14.32
N VAL A 484 -3.87 0.53 13.21
CA VAL A 484 -5.32 0.70 13.13
C VAL A 484 -5.91 -0.66 12.81
N ALA A 485 -6.44 -1.32 13.85
CA ALA A 485 -7.12 -2.59 13.74
C ALA A 485 -8.59 -2.34 13.40
N MET A 486 -9.10 -2.97 12.36
CA MET A 486 -10.46 -2.79 11.86
C MET A 486 -11.16 -4.14 11.73
N LEU A 487 -12.42 -4.21 12.20
CA LEU A 487 -13.25 -5.39 12.04
C LEU A 487 -13.46 -5.64 10.54
N ARG A 488 -13.09 -6.83 10.06
CA ARG A 488 -13.16 -7.17 8.64
C ARG A 488 -14.60 -7.17 8.12
N GLY A 489 -14.76 -6.73 6.88
CA GLY A 489 -16.06 -6.73 6.19
C GLY A 489 -16.89 -5.48 6.41
N LEU A 490 -16.46 -4.56 7.28
CA LEU A 490 -17.09 -3.25 7.41
C LEU A 490 -16.82 -2.39 6.18
N ARG A 491 -17.87 -1.74 5.66
CA ARG A 491 -17.78 -0.90 4.44
C ARG A 491 -16.80 0.27 4.60
N GLY A 492 -16.64 0.78 5.82
CA GLY A 492 -15.76 1.91 6.12
C GLY A 492 -14.26 1.60 5.97
N ASN A 493 -13.84 0.33 6.13
CA ASN A 493 -12.42 -0.04 6.18
C ASN A 493 -11.63 0.46 4.97
N ARG A 494 -12.23 0.38 3.78
CA ARG A 494 -11.58 0.78 2.54
C ARG A 494 -11.39 2.29 2.42
N MET A 495 -12.38 3.07 2.86
CA MET A 495 -12.28 4.53 2.88
C MET A 495 -11.27 4.95 3.94
N ALA A 496 -11.27 4.31 5.11
CA ALA A 496 -10.27 4.52 6.15
C ALA A 496 -8.86 4.26 5.63
N LEU A 497 -8.64 3.13 4.96
CA LEU A 497 -7.35 2.77 4.40
C LEU A 497 -6.82 3.85 3.43
N THR A 498 -7.69 4.39 2.57
CA THR A 498 -7.32 5.48 1.64
C THR A 498 -6.90 6.73 2.41
N LEU A 499 -7.70 7.17 3.38
CA LEU A 499 -7.41 8.36 4.18
C LEU A 499 -6.15 8.21 5.05
N LEU A 500 -5.92 7.01 5.61
CA LEU A 500 -4.72 6.68 6.38
C LEU A 500 -3.46 6.72 5.50
N HIS A 501 -3.53 6.17 4.28
CA HIS A 501 -2.43 6.25 3.32
C HIS A 501 -2.12 7.70 2.92
N GLU A 502 -3.13 8.52 2.64
CA GLU A 502 -2.96 9.94 2.35
C GLU A 502 -2.32 10.70 3.53
N LEU A 503 -2.74 10.38 4.75
CA LEU A 503 -2.19 10.95 5.96
C LEU A 503 -0.70 10.56 6.13
N ALA A 504 -0.35 9.30 5.90
CA ALA A 504 1.05 8.85 5.89
C ALA A 504 1.87 9.63 4.86
N ILE A 505 1.40 9.73 3.61
CA ILE A 505 2.11 10.44 2.53
C ILE A 505 2.29 11.93 2.85
N ARG A 506 1.21 12.60 3.27
CA ARG A 506 1.20 14.04 3.57
C ARG A 506 2.15 14.41 4.70
N HIS A 507 2.25 13.56 5.72
CA HIS A 507 3.08 13.80 6.91
C HIS A 507 4.42 13.07 6.88
N GLY A 508 4.83 12.56 5.71
CA GLY A 508 6.14 11.91 5.53
C GLY A 508 6.32 10.61 6.33
N GLY A 509 5.22 9.96 6.73
CA GLY A 509 5.22 8.67 7.40
C GLY A 509 5.56 7.50 6.49
N ARG A 510 5.55 6.28 7.02
CA ARG A 510 5.67 5.02 6.25
C ARG A 510 4.52 4.09 6.57
N LEU A 511 4.39 3.03 5.77
CA LEU A 511 3.41 1.97 5.97
C LEU A 511 4.12 0.63 6.11
N HIS A 512 3.58 -0.25 6.96
CA HIS A 512 4.12 -1.59 7.13
C HIS A 512 3.94 -2.40 5.83
N TRP A 513 4.96 -3.13 5.39
CA TRP A 513 4.89 -3.90 4.14
C TRP A 513 4.07 -5.18 4.25
N GLY A 514 4.08 -5.81 5.43
CA GLY A 514 3.27 -6.99 5.75
C GLY A 514 1.79 -6.71 6.11
N GLN A 515 1.38 -5.45 6.25
CA GLN A 515 -0.01 -5.08 6.58
C GLN A 515 -0.77 -4.67 5.31
N LEU A 516 -2.00 -4.15 5.45
CA LEU A 516 -2.71 -3.53 4.33
C LEU A 516 -1.93 -2.29 3.87
N ASN A 517 -1.44 -2.37 2.65
CA ASN A 517 -0.58 -1.37 2.04
C ASN A 517 -0.97 -1.29 0.56
N GLU A 518 -1.38 -0.11 0.10
CA GLU A 518 -1.77 0.14 -1.30
C GLU A 518 -0.90 1.22 -1.95
N LEU A 519 0.34 1.43 -1.46
CA LEU A 519 1.26 2.37 -2.09
C LEU A 519 1.55 1.98 -3.54
N ASP A 520 1.62 2.98 -4.40
CA ASP A 520 2.13 2.88 -5.75
C ASP A 520 3.59 3.34 -5.84
N SER A 521 4.20 3.22 -7.02
CA SER A 521 5.59 3.62 -7.25
C SER A 521 5.84 5.10 -6.96
N ALA A 522 4.89 5.99 -7.22
CA ALA A 522 5.08 7.42 -7.00
C ALA A 522 5.15 7.73 -5.49
N ALA A 523 4.23 7.16 -4.71
CA ALA A 523 4.23 7.28 -3.27
C ALA A 523 5.47 6.62 -2.64
N VAL A 524 5.90 5.46 -3.12
CA VAL A 524 7.13 4.81 -2.63
C VAL A 524 8.37 5.67 -2.94
N THR A 525 8.49 6.22 -4.15
CA THR A 525 9.58 7.15 -4.48
C THR A 525 9.55 8.39 -3.59
N GLN A 526 8.39 8.99 -3.37
CA GLN A 526 8.24 10.17 -2.51
C GLN A 526 8.65 9.86 -1.06
N LEU A 527 8.21 8.73 -0.52
CA LEU A 527 8.46 8.37 0.88
C LEU A 527 9.91 7.93 1.10
N PHE A 528 10.48 7.08 0.23
CA PHE A 528 11.79 6.46 0.47
C PHE A 528 12.95 7.19 -0.22
N GLY A 529 12.70 7.95 -1.29
CA GLY A 529 13.67 8.84 -1.94
C GLY A 529 15.05 8.20 -2.18
N GLY A 530 16.10 8.80 -1.61
CA GLY A 530 17.47 8.30 -1.74
C GLY A 530 17.69 6.90 -1.18
N ALA A 531 16.94 6.47 -0.17
CA ALA A 531 17.04 5.10 0.37
C ALA A 531 16.55 4.07 -0.65
N LEU A 532 15.50 4.38 -1.42
CA LEU A 532 15.05 3.55 -2.53
C LEU A 532 16.12 3.46 -3.64
N THR A 533 16.76 4.59 -3.97
CA THR A 533 17.86 4.61 -4.95
C THR A 533 19.04 3.73 -4.51
N GLY A 534 19.42 3.82 -3.22
CA GLY A 534 20.43 2.96 -2.62
C GLY A 534 20.04 1.49 -2.68
N TRP A 535 18.80 1.18 -2.30
CA TRP A 535 18.26 -0.18 -2.34
C TRP A 535 18.29 -0.79 -3.75
N ARG A 536 17.87 -0.04 -4.78
CA ARG A 536 17.90 -0.50 -6.18
C ARG A 536 19.32 -0.77 -6.67
N ARG A 537 20.31 0.00 -6.21
CA ARG A 537 21.72 -0.22 -6.53
C ARG A 537 22.27 -1.52 -5.93
N GLU A 538 21.95 -1.78 -4.67
CA GLU A 538 22.34 -3.04 -4.01
C GLU A 538 21.62 -4.24 -4.65
N LEU A 539 20.34 -4.07 -5.04
CA LEU A 539 19.61 -5.09 -5.80
C LEU A 539 20.27 -5.36 -7.16
N ALA A 540 20.65 -4.33 -7.91
CA ALA A 540 21.37 -4.46 -9.18
C ALA A 540 22.72 -5.18 -8.99
N THR A 541 23.40 -4.93 -7.87
CA THR A 541 24.65 -5.59 -7.53
C THR A 541 24.42 -7.07 -7.24
N ALA A 542 23.35 -7.42 -6.52
CA ALA A 542 23.02 -8.80 -6.18
C ALA A 542 22.52 -9.62 -7.38
N GLU A 543 21.52 -9.10 -8.11
CA GLU A 543 20.73 -9.84 -9.10
C GLU A 543 20.99 -9.42 -10.57
N GLY A 544 21.86 -8.44 -10.81
CA GLY A 544 22.18 -7.96 -12.16
C GLY A 544 20.96 -7.34 -12.85
N GLU A 545 20.57 -7.84 -14.02
CA GLU A 545 19.35 -7.39 -14.71
C GLU A 545 18.17 -8.36 -14.54
N SER A 546 18.32 -9.39 -13.70
CA SER A 546 17.36 -10.48 -13.61
C SER A 546 15.98 -10.03 -13.12
N THR A 547 14.95 -10.62 -13.73
CA THR A 547 13.54 -10.49 -13.33
C THR A 547 13.03 -11.70 -12.57
N THR A 548 13.87 -12.69 -12.26
CA THR A 548 13.46 -13.97 -11.64
C THR A 548 12.60 -13.74 -10.40
N PHE A 549 12.98 -12.82 -9.52
CA PHE A 549 12.22 -12.53 -8.29
C PHE A 549 11.27 -11.32 -8.39
N SER A 550 11.00 -10.80 -9.59
CA SER A 550 10.06 -9.69 -9.80
C SER A 550 8.60 -10.17 -9.72
N THR A 551 7.80 -9.53 -8.87
CA THR A 551 6.36 -9.84 -8.71
C THR A 551 5.49 -8.65 -9.11
N ALA A 552 4.19 -8.90 -9.29
CA ALA A 552 3.23 -7.81 -9.49
C ALA A 552 3.19 -6.84 -8.28
N PHE A 553 3.55 -7.31 -7.08
CA PHE A 553 3.62 -6.45 -5.90
C PHE A 553 4.79 -5.47 -5.98
N THR A 554 5.97 -5.95 -6.37
CA THR A 554 7.21 -5.16 -6.44
C THR A 554 7.18 -4.19 -7.62
N ARG A 555 6.70 -4.63 -8.79
CA ARG A 555 6.54 -3.76 -9.97
C ARG A 555 5.63 -2.56 -9.72
N ARG A 556 4.45 -2.78 -9.12
CA ARG A 556 3.47 -1.72 -8.79
C ARG A 556 4.00 -0.65 -7.83
N ARG A 557 5.07 -0.96 -7.11
CA ARG A 557 5.71 -0.10 -6.10
C ARG A 557 7.06 0.43 -6.54
N GLY A 558 7.47 0.15 -7.78
CA GLY A 558 8.79 0.55 -8.28
C GLY A 558 9.94 -0.13 -7.54
N LEU A 559 9.74 -1.30 -6.93
CA LEU A 559 10.78 -2.05 -6.24
C LEU A 559 11.52 -2.96 -7.23
N GLU A 560 11.97 -2.34 -8.33
CA GLU A 560 12.66 -2.98 -9.43
C GLU A 560 13.96 -2.24 -9.73
N ILE A 561 14.83 -2.90 -10.48
CA ILE A 561 16.12 -2.34 -10.88
C ILE A 561 15.87 -1.22 -11.89
N ASP A 562 16.50 -0.07 -11.67
CA ASP A 562 16.43 1.06 -12.61
C ASP A 562 17.10 0.66 -13.92
N ARG A 563 16.30 0.49 -14.98
CA ARG A 563 16.81 0.19 -16.33
C ARG A 563 16.90 1.49 -17.14
N PRO A 564 18.01 1.72 -17.87
CA PRO A 564 18.05 2.79 -18.86
C PRO A 564 16.92 2.55 -19.86
N VAL A 565 15.99 3.48 -19.95
CA VAL A 565 14.87 3.38 -20.89
C VAL A 565 15.38 3.73 -22.29
N ASP A 566 15.24 2.81 -23.25
CA ASP A 566 15.36 3.17 -24.67
C ASP A 566 14.15 4.04 -25.03
N TRP A 567 14.42 5.31 -25.30
CA TRP A 567 13.39 6.29 -25.58
C TRP A 567 12.74 6.15 -26.96
N THR A 568 13.07 5.14 -27.75
CA THR A 568 12.57 5.01 -29.12
C THR A 568 11.63 3.82 -29.34
N GLN A 569 11.51 2.90 -28.37
CA GLN A 569 10.74 1.67 -28.56
C GLN A 569 9.25 1.85 -28.26
N TRP A 570 8.43 1.46 -29.23
CA TRP A 570 6.97 1.47 -29.19
C TRP A 570 6.43 0.05 -29.38
N THR A 571 5.48 -0.34 -28.54
CA THR A 571 4.79 -1.62 -28.63
C THR A 571 3.61 -1.52 -29.59
N ASP A 572 3.54 -2.44 -30.56
CA ASP A 572 2.40 -2.54 -31.49
C ASP A 572 1.17 -3.09 -30.75
N GLY A 573 0.04 -2.39 -30.88
CA GLY A 573 -1.23 -2.78 -30.28
C GLY A 573 -1.97 -3.87 -31.03
N GLY A 574 -1.49 -4.27 -32.21
CA GLY A 574 -2.08 -5.32 -33.03
C GLY A 574 -3.42 -4.94 -33.65
N ILE A 575 -3.75 -3.64 -33.71
CA ILE A 575 -5.02 -3.15 -34.23
C ILE A 575 -4.88 -1.79 -34.91
N ARG A 576 -5.61 -1.60 -36.02
CA ARG A 576 -5.76 -0.30 -36.67
C ARG A 576 -6.90 0.49 -36.03
N ALA A 577 -6.64 1.73 -35.68
CA ALA A 577 -7.63 2.61 -35.05
C ALA A 577 -8.21 3.61 -36.07
N GLY A 578 -9.52 3.85 -36.02
CA GLY A 578 -10.22 4.84 -36.85
C GLY A 578 -10.20 6.26 -36.26
N GLY A 579 -9.79 6.41 -35.01
CA GLY A 579 -9.75 7.67 -34.28
C GLY A 579 -8.81 7.60 -33.07
N PRO A 580 -8.55 8.74 -32.40
CA PRO A 580 -7.60 8.83 -31.28
C PRO A 580 -7.95 7.83 -30.17
N PRO A 581 -6.94 7.20 -29.54
CA PRO A 581 -7.18 6.28 -28.43
C PRO A 581 -7.67 7.02 -27.18
N ALA A 582 -8.29 6.29 -26.27
CA ALA A 582 -8.58 6.71 -24.90
C ALA A 582 -7.97 5.71 -23.91
N LEU A 583 -7.54 6.19 -22.75
CA LEU A 583 -6.88 5.37 -21.72
C LEU A 583 -7.57 5.52 -20.36
N ALA A 584 -7.67 4.40 -19.64
CA ALA A 584 -8.02 4.38 -18.22
C ALA A 584 -7.18 3.33 -17.50
N GLY A 585 -6.22 3.79 -16.70
CA GLY A 585 -5.20 2.93 -16.10
C GLY A 585 -4.39 2.22 -17.18
N ASN A 586 -4.38 0.88 -17.15
CA ASN A 586 -3.64 0.04 -18.11
C ASN A 586 -4.49 -0.37 -19.34
N GLN A 587 -5.77 0.02 -19.40
CA GLN A 587 -6.65 -0.36 -20.50
C GLN A 587 -6.72 0.72 -21.58
N VAL A 588 -6.75 0.27 -22.84
CA VAL A 588 -6.90 1.13 -24.01
C VAL A 588 -8.22 0.89 -24.70
N PHE A 589 -8.82 1.97 -25.13
CA PHE A 589 -10.06 2.01 -25.88
C PHE A 589 -9.79 2.69 -27.21
N VAL A 590 -10.26 2.08 -28.29
CA VAL A 590 -10.18 2.63 -29.64
C VAL A 590 -11.50 2.43 -30.36
N ALA A 591 -11.89 3.42 -31.16
CA ALA A 591 -12.99 3.27 -32.10
C ALA A 591 -12.47 2.67 -33.41
N ASP A 592 -13.17 1.66 -33.92
CA ASP A 592 -13.09 1.23 -35.32
C ASP A 592 -14.30 1.77 -36.11
N GLU A 593 -14.47 1.35 -37.37
CA GLU A 593 -15.56 1.83 -38.23
C GLU A 593 -16.98 1.54 -37.68
N ARG A 594 -17.14 0.58 -36.76
CA ARG A 594 -18.44 0.05 -36.31
C ARG A 594 -18.59 -0.06 -34.79
N ARG A 595 -17.51 -0.10 -34.01
CA ARG A 595 -17.48 -0.49 -32.59
C ARG A 595 -16.38 0.24 -31.81
N ILE A 596 -16.54 0.27 -30.49
CA ILE A 596 -15.43 0.55 -29.58
C ILE A 596 -14.84 -0.81 -29.16
N LEU A 597 -13.52 -0.90 -29.19
CA LEU A 597 -12.76 -2.07 -28.75
C LEU A 597 -11.91 -1.68 -27.54
N HIS A 598 -11.75 -2.61 -26.60
CA HIS A 598 -10.88 -2.42 -25.45
C HIS A 598 -9.95 -3.61 -25.21
N SER A 599 -8.77 -3.32 -24.68
CA SER A 599 -7.77 -4.33 -24.30
C SER A 599 -8.17 -5.05 -23.00
N THR A 600 -7.97 -6.37 -22.91
CA THR A 600 -8.37 -7.14 -21.72
C THR A 600 -7.53 -6.89 -20.47
N ASN A 601 -6.21 -6.63 -20.60
CA ASN A 601 -5.27 -6.45 -19.49
C ASN A 601 -4.10 -5.49 -19.81
N THR A 602 -3.57 -5.55 -21.03
CA THR A 602 -2.46 -4.73 -21.55
C THR A 602 -2.58 -4.56 -23.07
N ILE A 603 -1.82 -3.62 -23.64
CA ILE A 603 -1.76 -3.38 -25.08
C ILE A 603 -1.03 -4.55 -25.76
N GLY A 604 -1.61 -5.08 -26.84
CA GLY A 604 -1.17 -6.33 -27.48
C GLY A 604 -1.82 -7.59 -26.88
N GLY A 605 -2.60 -7.45 -25.80
CA GLY A 605 -3.53 -8.49 -25.34
C GLY A 605 -4.74 -8.64 -26.29
N GLY A 606 -5.56 -9.66 -26.06
CA GLY A 606 -6.78 -9.86 -26.85
C GLY A 606 -7.69 -8.62 -26.81
N TRP A 607 -8.25 -8.25 -27.96
CA TRP A 607 -9.21 -7.17 -28.09
C TRP A 607 -10.63 -7.67 -27.88
N ARG A 608 -11.40 -6.97 -27.04
CA ARG A 608 -12.82 -7.25 -26.84
C ARG A 608 -13.68 -6.09 -27.33
N PRO A 609 -14.80 -6.38 -28.01
CA PRO A 609 -15.76 -5.32 -28.30
C PRO A 609 -16.45 -4.89 -27.00
N VAL A 610 -16.55 -3.58 -26.82
CA VAL A 610 -17.60 -3.00 -26.00
C VAL A 610 -18.90 -3.41 -26.72
N ARG A 611 -19.85 -4.06 -26.02
CA ARG A 611 -21.06 -4.65 -26.64
C ARG A 611 -22.35 -3.78 -26.71
N PRO A 612 -22.32 -2.44 -26.81
CA PRO A 612 -23.51 -1.65 -27.09
C PRO A 612 -23.69 -1.43 -28.60
N GLU A 613 -24.80 -0.77 -28.99
CA GLU A 613 -25.14 -0.50 -30.39
C GLU A 613 -24.06 0.38 -31.10
N PRO A 614 -23.90 0.28 -32.44
CA PRO A 614 -22.89 1.04 -33.19
C PRO A 614 -23.05 2.56 -33.05
N ILE A 615 -21.94 3.27 -32.82
CA ILE A 615 -21.88 4.73 -32.65
C ILE A 615 -21.24 5.48 -33.83
N GLY A 616 -20.67 4.75 -34.80
CA GLY A 616 -20.02 5.27 -36.00
C GLY A 616 -18.51 5.58 -35.84
N ALA A 617 -17.79 5.58 -36.97
CA ALA A 617 -16.33 5.69 -37.08
C ALA A 617 -15.69 6.99 -36.55
N GLN A 618 -16.49 7.98 -36.15
CA GLN A 618 -16.02 9.29 -35.65
C GLN A 618 -16.41 9.55 -34.18
N ALA A 619 -16.83 8.50 -33.47
CA ALA A 619 -17.17 8.62 -32.06
C ALA A 619 -15.95 9.09 -31.25
N ARG A 620 -16.15 10.16 -30.47
CA ARG A 620 -15.13 10.69 -29.55
C ARG A 620 -15.32 9.98 -28.22
N VAL A 621 -14.36 9.14 -27.85
CA VAL A 621 -14.43 8.26 -26.68
C VAL A 621 -13.73 8.90 -25.50
N VAL A 622 -14.44 9.01 -24.38
CA VAL A 622 -13.89 9.37 -23.07
C VAL A 622 -14.12 8.19 -22.16
N VAL A 623 -13.09 7.79 -21.43
CA VAL A 623 -13.20 6.74 -20.41
C VAL A 623 -12.83 7.31 -19.07
N LEU A 624 -13.75 7.21 -18.13
CA LEU A 624 -13.59 7.68 -16.76
C LEU A 624 -13.57 6.48 -15.82
N ALA A 625 -12.78 6.54 -14.76
CA ALA A 625 -12.77 5.53 -13.71
C ALA A 625 -13.45 6.08 -12.45
N GLY A 626 -14.51 5.41 -11.99
CA GLY A 626 -15.24 5.76 -10.76
C GLY A 626 -15.60 4.51 -9.97
N ALA A 627 -15.41 4.53 -8.64
CA ALA A 627 -15.77 3.43 -7.74
C ALA A 627 -15.28 2.02 -8.19
N ARG A 628 -14.03 1.89 -8.68
CA ARG A 628 -13.42 0.65 -9.25
C ARG A 628 -14.08 0.08 -10.51
N ARG A 629 -14.93 0.86 -11.20
CA ARG A 629 -15.48 0.49 -12.51
C ARG A 629 -15.16 1.57 -13.54
N LEU A 630 -15.07 1.15 -14.79
CA LEU A 630 -14.91 2.06 -15.92
C LEU A 630 -16.28 2.52 -16.41
N GLU A 631 -16.35 3.79 -16.80
CA GLU A 631 -17.50 4.42 -17.45
C GLU A 631 -17.03 4.90 -18.82
N ILE A 632 -17.64 4.39 -19.88
CA ILE A 632 -17.39 4.84 -21.24
C ILE A 632 -18.44 5.87 -21.59
N LEU A 633 -17.98 7.04 -22.02
CA LEU A 633 -18.79 8.13 -22.53
C LEU A 633 -18.40 8.35 -23.99
N ALA A 634 -19.38 8.41 -24.87
CA ALA A 634 -19.17 8.63 -26.29
C ALA A 634 -20.11 9.71 -26.82
N ALA A 635 -19.58 10.63 -27.62
CA ALA A 635 -20.41 11.51 -28.44
C ALA A 635 -20.56 10.91 -29.84
N ASP A 636 -21.80 10.73 -30.30
CA ASP A 636 -22.08 10.27 -31.66
C ASP A 636 -21.97 11.41 -32.70
N ALA A 637 -22.05 11.08 -33.99
CA ALA A 637 -21.94 12.06 -35.08
C ALA A 637 -23.05 13.13 -35.08
N THR A 638 -24.14 12.93 -34.33
CA THR A 638 -25.25 13.89 -34.19
C THR A 638 -25.11 14.76 -32.94
N GLY A 639 -24.05 14.56 -32.15
CA GLY A 639 -23.80 15.29 -30.92
C GLY A 639 -24.61 14.76 -29.72
N ARG A 640 -25.12 13.52 -29.78
CA ARG A 640 -25.73 12.83 -28.65
C ARG A 640 -24.66 12.20 -27.77
N VAL A 641 -24.82 12.33 -26.45
CA VAL A 641 -23.92 11.71 -25.48
C VAL A 641 -24.52 10.43 -24.96
N LEU A 642 -23.76 9.36 -25.15
CA LEU A 642 -24.08 8.01 -24.70
C LEU A 642 -23.14 7.61 -23.58
N ARG A 643 -23.66 6.81 -22.64
CA ARG A 643 -22.85 6.21 -21.59
C ARG A 643 -23.04 4.70 -21.47
N SER A 644 -21.98 4.00 -21.05
CA SER A 644 -22.04 2.59 -20.69
C SER A 644 -21.08 2.29 -19.55
N ARG A 645 -21.62 1.73 -18.47
CA ARG A 645 -20.86 1.38 -17.26
C ARG A 645 -20.35 -0.06 -17.32
N GLN A 646 -19.13 -0.29 -16.85
CA GLN A 646 -18.57 -1.63 -16.75
C GLN A 646 -19.28 -2.45 -15.66
N GLU A 647 -19.69 -3.66 -16.02
CA GLU A 647 -20.28 -4.66 -15.12
C GLU A 647 -19.20 -5.50 -14.41
N ALA A 648 -19.63 -6.34 -13.46
CA ALA A 648 -18.70 -7.15 -12.65
C ALA A 648 -17.87 -8.17 -13.46
N ASP A 649 -18.38 -8.63 -14.60
CA ASP A 649 -17.70 -9.52 -15.54
C ASP A 649 -16.71 -8.79 -16.47
N GLY A 650 -16.58 -7.46 -16.33
CA GLY A 650 -15.77 -6.59 -17.17
C GLY A 650 -16.43 -6.21 -18.49
N GLY A 651 -17.66 -6.69 -18.75
CA GLY A 651 -18.46 -6.34 -19.91
C GLY A 651 -19.13 -4.97 -19.78
N PHE A 652 -19.72 -4.52 -20.89
CA PHE A 652 -20.43 -3.25 -20.99
C PHE A 652 -21.86 -3.51 -21.52
N PRO A 653 -22.91 -3.01 -20.83
CA PRO A 653 -24.30 -3.17 -21.23
C PRO A 653 -24.65 -2.20 -22.38
N ARG A 654 -25.94 -2.11 -22.74
CA ARG A 654 -26.44 -1.19 -23.78
C ARG A 654 -26.20 0.29 -23.43
N TRP A 655 -26.11 1.14 -24.45
CA TRP A 655 -25.98 2.59 -24.27
C TRP A 655 -27.17 3.17 -23.49
N GLU A 656 -26.86 4.00 -22.49
CA GLU A 656 -27.81 4.89 -21.86
C GLU A 656 -27.63 6.31 -22.40
N HIS A 657 -28.74 6.96 -22.71
CA HIS A 657 -28.75 8.31 -23.29
C HIS A 657 -28.70 9.36 -22.18
N LEU A 658 -27.61 10.13 -22.12
CA LEU A 658 -27.46 11.23 -21.15
C LEU A 658 -28.14 12.54 -21.60
N GLY A 659 -28.62 12.59 -22.84
CA GLY A 659 -29.28 13.76 -23.43
C GLY A 659 -28.43 14.47 -24.49
N GLY A 660 -28.96 15.59 -25.00
CA GLY A 660 -28.28 16.50 -25.92
C GLY A 660 -28.49 16.17 -27.40
N GLU A 661 -29.13 17.08 -28.13
CA GLU A 661 -28.83 17.28 -29.55
C GLU A 661 -27.95 18.53 -29.65
N GLY A 662 -26.80 18.45 -30.32
CA GLY A 662 -25.97 19.63 -30.61
C GLY A 662 -24.75 19.87 -29.71
N ILE A 663 -24.12 18.83 -29.14
CA ILE A 663 -22.70 18.94 -28.75
C ILE A 663 -21.83 18.95 -30.01
N ASP A 664 -20.89 19.90 -30.07
CA ASP A 664 -20.09 20.19 -31.28
C ASP A 664 -18.57 20.24 -31.01
N GLY A 665 -18.10 19.53 -29.98
CA GLY A 665 -16.68 19.43 -29.61
C GLY A 665 -16.36 18.17 -28.79
N ASP A 666 -15.09 17.98 -28.45
CA ASP A 666 -14.63 16.86 -27.61
C ASP A 666 -15.27 16.92 -26.21
N PRO A 667 -15.99 15.87 -25.77
CA PRO A 667 -16.34 15.75 -24.37
C PRO A 667 -15.08 15.50 -23.54
N VAL A 668 -15.09 15.97 -22.31
CA VAL A 668 -14.04 15.74 -21.30
C VAL A 668 -14.71 15.40 -19.98
N GLY A 669 -14.05 14.66 -19.10
CA GLY A 669 -14.62 14.33 -17.80
C GLY A 669 -13.60 14.28 -16.69
N ALA A 670 -14.10 14.31 -15.46
CA ALA A 670 -13.29 14.26 -14.25
C ALA A 670 -13.98 13.41 -13.19
N ALA A 671 -13.16 12.83 -12.31
CA ALA A 671 -13.62 12.13 -11.12
C ALA A 671 -13.40 13.01 -9.88
N HIS A 672 -14.38 12.98 -8.99
CA HIS A 672 -14.25 13.43 -7.60
C HIS A 672 -13.47 12.40 -6.79
N THR A 673 -12.90 12.84 -5.68
CA THR A 673 -12.19 12.03 -4.69
C THR A 673 -13.09 10.93 -4.11
N ASP A 674 -14.39 11.18 -4.02
CA ASP A 674 -15.39 10.18 -3.59
C ASP A 674 -15.78 9.15 -4.68
N GLY A 675 -15.26 9.30 -5.91
CA GLY A 675 -15.54 8.43 -7.04
C GLY A 675 -16.77 8.79 -7.86
N ARG A 676 -17.45 9.91 -7.60
CA ARG A 676 -18.45 10.49 -8.52
C ARG A 676 -17.77 11.01 -9.78
N LEU A 677 -18.48 10.91 -10.90
CA LEU A 677 -17.98 11.33 -12.21
C LEU A 677 -18.80 12.48 -12.76
N GLU A 678 -18.13 13.37 -13.47
CA GLU A 678 -18.72 14.48 -14.21
C GLU A 678 -18.19 14.55 -15.64
N LEU A 679 -19.07 14.97 -16.55
CA LEU A 679 -18.80 15.15 -17.97
C LEU A 679 -19.06 16.61 -18.35
N PHE A 680 -18.18 17.16 -19.18
CA PHE A 680 -18.26 18.48 -19.75
C PHE A 680 -18.11 18.42 -21.26
N ALA A 681 -18.84 19.27 -21.98
CA ALA A 681 -18.70 19.42 -23.41
C ALA A 681 -19.07 20.83 -23.87
N ARG A 682 -18.66 21.20 -25.08
CA ARG A 682 -19.21 22.39 -25.74
C ARG A 682 -20.51 22.02 -26.44
N GLY A 683 -21.58 22.74 -26.13
CA GLY A 683 -22.86 22.64 -26.82
C GLY A 683 -23.13 23.88 -27.68
N ASP A 684 -23.60 23.68 -28.92
CA ASP A 684 -24.00 24.77 -29.82
C ASP A 684 -25.53 24.91 -29.97
N PHE A 685 -26.26 24.55 -28.91
CA PHE A 685 -27.70 24.75 -28.87
C PHE A 685 -28.04 26.23 -29.11
N GLN A 686 -28.86 26.50 -30.13
CA GLN A 686 -29.21 27.86 -30.59
C GLN A 686 -27.99 28.76 -30.90
N ARG A 687 -26.88 28.19 -31.37
CA ARG A 687 -25.63 28.89 -31.72
C ARG A 687 -24.98 29.65 -30.56
N GLN A 688 -25.19 29.18 -29.33
CA GLN A 688 -24.70 29.88 -28.14
C GLN A 688 -23.32 29.43 -27.67
N ARG A 689 -22.78 28.29 -28.16
CA ARG A 689 -21.48 27.71 -27.79
C ARG A 689 -21.20 27.71 -26.29
N LYS A 690 -22.08 27.08 -25.51
CA LYS A 690 -22.02 27.10 -24.03
C LYS A 690 -21.34 25.85 -23.47
N LEU A 691 -20.86 25.97 -22.24
CA LEU A 691 -20.43 24.80 -21.46
C LEU A 691 -21.65 23.99 -21.04
N MET A 692 -21.63 22.70 -21.36
CA MET A 692 -22.62 21.73 -20.92
C MET A 692 -21.99 20.80 -19.88
N GLN A 693 -22.77 20.39 -18.88
CA GLN A 693 -22.35 19.50 -17.79
C GLN A 693 -23.39 18.40 -17.59
N ALA A 694 -22.93 17.18 -17.33
CA ALA A 694 -23.71 16.07 -16.80
C ALA A 694 -22.92 15.43 -15.65
N TRP A 695 -23.59 14.88 -14.64
CA TRP A 695 -22.90 14.32 -13.47
C TRP A 695 -23.64 13.13 -12.89
N ALA A 696 -22.90 12.20 -12.27
CA ALA A 696 -23.47 11.16 -11.44
C ALA A 696 -23.92 11.73 -10.07
N HIS A 697 -25.14 11.44 -9.63
CA HIS A 697 -25.64 11.93 -8.34
C HIS A 697 -24.85 11.37 -7.14
N TRP A 698 -24.35 10.13 -7.26
CA TRP A 698 -23.46 9.45 -6.32
C TRP A 698 -22.57 8.47 -7.10
N PRO A 699 -21.50 7.90 -6.50
CA PRO A 699 -20.60 7.00 -7.22
C PRO A 699 -21.35 5.79 -7.80
N GLY A 700 -21.32 5.65 -9.14
CA GLY A 700 -22.06 4.60 -9.85
C GLY A 700 -23.59 4.75 -9.83
N GLY A 701 -24.11 5.90 -9.43
CA GLY A 701 -25.53 6.23 -9.44
C GLY A 701 -26.06 6.69 -10.79
N PRO A 702 -27.36 7.05 -10.86
CA PRO A 702 -27.94 7.67 -12.03
C PRO A 702 -27.27 9.03 -12.30
N TRP A 703 -27.26 9.42 -13.57
CA TRP A 703 -26.72 10.70 -14.01
C TRP A 703 -27.82 11.74 -14.18
N ALA A 704 -27.49 12.98 -13.86
CA ALA A 704 -28.23 14.13 -14.34
C ALA A 704 -28.04 14.27 -15.85
N GLY A 705 -29.09 14.69 -16.54
CA GLY A 705 -29.01 15.00 -17.97
C GLY A 705 -28.11 16.21 -18.25
N LEU A 706 -27.73 16.41 -19.50
CA LEU A 706 -26.91 17.56 -19.92
C LEU A 706 -27.60 18.89 -19.60
N MET A 707 -26.96 19.69 -18.76
CA MET A 707 -27.41 21.03 -18.36
C MET A 707 -26.38 22.08 -18.74
N GLN A 708 -26.85 23.29 -19.05
CA GLN A 708 -25.98 24.42 -19.32
C GLN A 708 -25.34 24.93 -18.02
N VAL A 709 -24.04 25.19 -18.07
CA VAL A 709 -23.27 25.75 -16.95
C VAL A 709 -22.86 27.18 -17.21
N GLY A 710 -23.25 28.08 -16.31
CA GLY A 710 -22.88 29.48 -16.34
C GLY A 710 -23.35 30.23 -17.60
N SER A 711 -22.86 31.46 -17.75
CA SER A 711 -23.18 32.34 -18.88
C SER A 711 -22.05 32.46 -19.91
N GLY A 712 -20.90 31.83 -19.66
CA GLY A 712 -19.71 31.91 -20.52
C GLY A 712 -19.89 31.20 -21.86
N ARG A 713 -19.36 31.81 -22.93
CA ARG A 713 -19.33 31.24 -24.28
C ARG A 713 -17.93 30.77 -24.64
N LEU A 714 -17.84 29.58 -25.20
CA LEU A 714 -16.60 28.88 -25.52
C LEU A 714 -16.25 29.05 -27.01
N GLY A 715 -15.00 29.41 -27.29
CA GLY A 715 -14.41 29.39 -28.63
C GLY A 715 -13.95 27.99 -29.05
N GLY A 716 -13.69 27.09 -28.10
CA GLY A 716 -13.16 25.74 -28.33
C GLY A 716 -13.63 24.72 -27.28
N PRO A 717 -13.19 23.46 -27.37
CA PRO A 717 -13.50 22.42 -26.39
C PRO A 717 -12.98 22.81 -24.98
N PRO A 718 -13.70 22.40 -23.91
CA PRO A 718 -13.24 22.60 -22.54
C PRO A 718 -12.15 21.58 -22.15
N SER A 719 -11.37 21.92 -21.13
CA SER A 719 -10.51 21.00 -20.38
C SER A 719 -10.85 21.10 -18.89
N VAL A 720 -10.84 19.97 -18.18
CA VAL A 720 -11.26 19.90 -16.78
C VAL A 720 -10.25 19.11 -15.94
N CYS A 721 -10.03 19.52 -14.69
CA CYS A 721 -9.34 18.70 -13.70
C CYS A 721 -9.92 18.93 -12.30
N GLY A 722 -9.60 18.02 -11.37
CA GLY A 722 -9.91 18.19 -9.95
C GLY A 722 -9.08 19.30 -9.31
N ARG A 723 -9.60 19.88 -8.25
CA ARG A 723 -8.92 20.85 -7.39
C ARG A 723 -9.35 20.67 -5.93
N SER A 724 -8.50 21.04 -5.00
CA SER A 724 -8.87 21.14 -3.58
C SER A 724 -8.86 22.60 -3.16
N PHE A 725 -9.99 23.09 -2.65
CA PHE A 725 -10.13 24.47 -2.18
C PHE A 725 -10.78 24.49 -0.80
N HIS A 726 -10.06 24.98 0.21
CA HIS A 726 -10.46 24.94 1.63
C HIS A 726 -10.93 23.57 2.12
N GLY A 727 -10.28 22.48 1.66
CA GLY A 727 -10.65 21.12 2.01
C GLY A 727 -11.89 20.57 1.30
N SER A 728 -12.50 21.35 0.40
CA SER A 728 -13.56 20.88 -0.49
C SER A 728 -12.97 20.34 -1.80
N ASP A 729 -13.40 19.14 -2.17
CA ASP A 729 -13.18 18.53 -3.48
C ASP A 729 -14.03 19.23 -4.53
N GLN A 730 -13.41 19.80 -5.57
CA GLN A 730 -14.07 20.65 -6.57
C GLN A 730 -13.46 20.43 -7.95
N LEU A 731 -14.11 20.94 -9.00
CA LEU A 731 -13.57 20.94 -10.36
C LEU A 731 -13.25 22.36 -10.85
N VAL A 732 -12.24 22.45 -11.71
CA VAL A 732 -11.90 23.65 -12.50
C VAL A 732 -11.97 23.33 -13.99
N VAL A 733 -12.55 24.24 -14.75
CA VAL A 733 -12.70 24.12 -16.21
C VAL A 733 -11.98 25.28 -16.89
N LEU A 734 -11.16 24.96 -17.88
CA LEU A 734 -10.46 25.88 -18.76
C LEU A 734 -11.02 25.77 -20.18
N ALA A 735 -11.08 26.89 -20.90
CA ALA A 735 -11.41 26.90 -22.33
C ALA A 735 -10.92 28.18 -22.99
N THR A 736 -10.73 28.16 -24.31
CA THR A 736 -10.61 29.40 -25.09
C THR A 736 -11.98 30.09 -25.17
N GLY A 737 -12.05 31.39 -24.90
CA GLY A 737 -13.24 32.21 -25.12
C GLY A 737 -13.46 32.57 -26.59
N LEU A 738 -14.58 33.23 -26.91
CA LEU A 738 -14.86 33.71 -28.28
C LEU A 738 -13.87 34.77 -28.79
N THR A 739 -13.20 35.48 -27.88
CA THR A 739 -12.15 36.47 -28.17
C THR A 739 -10.76 35.85 -28.31
N GLY A 740 -10.64 34.52 -28.19
CA GLY A 740 -9.40 33.78 -28.34
C GLY A 740 -8.54 33.70 -27.07
N TYR A 741 -8.92 34.35 -25.97
CA TYR A 741 -8.17 34.27 -24.71
C TYR A 741 -8.54 33.02 -23.90
N VAL A 742 -7.58 32.48 -23.13
CA VAL A 742 -7.88 31.43 -22.15
C VAL A 742 -8.76 32.01 -21.04
N ARG A 743 -9.83 31.29 -20.71
CA ARG A 743 -10.75 31.61 -19.63
C ARG A 743 -10.91 30.41 -18.71
N TRP A 744 -11.32 30.67 -17.48
CA TRP A 744 -11.54 29.65 -16.47
C TRP A 744 -12.80 29.89 -15.66
N SER A 745 -13.36 28.81 -15.13
CA SER A 745 -14.45 28.79 -14.13
C SER A 745 -14.24 27.59 -13.21
N ALA A 746 -14.72 27.65 -11.99
CA ALA A 746 -14.58 26.56 -11.02
C ALA A 746 -15.85 26.37 -10.19
N GLN A 747 -16.04 25.16 -9.67
CA GLN A 747 -17.14 24.86 -8.77
C GLN A 747 -17.02 25.64 -7.47
N THR A 748 -18.17 26.00 -6.88
CA THR A 748 -18.26 26.72 -5.60
C THR A 748 -18.42 25.78 -4.41
N GLY A 749 -18.54 24.47 -4.66
CA GLY A 749 -18.70 23.42 -3.64
C GLY A 749 -18.50 22.03 -4.27
N PRO A 750 -18.62 20.95 -3.48
CA PRO A 750 -18.35 19.61 -3.97
C PRO A 750 -19.50 19.02 -4.80
N GLY A 751 -19.15 18.22 -5.80
CA GLY A 751 -20.07 17.49 -6.66
C GLY A 751 -20.83 18.34 -7.69
N GLY A 752 -21.47 17.66 -8.64
CA GLY A 752 -22.02 18.31 -9.84
C GLY A 752 -23.26 19.18 -9.63
N ALA A 753 -23.92 19.09 -8.48
CA ALA A 753 -25.04 19.98 -8.12
C ALA A 753 -24.59 21.34 -7.56
N SER A 754 -23.28 21.53 -7.36
CA SER A 754 -22.71 22.79 -6.88
C SER A 754 -22.79 23.90 -7.94
N GLY A 755 -22.79 25.15 -7.48
CA GLY A 755 -22.71 26.32 -8.36
C GLY A 755 -21.33 26.48 -8.99
N TRP A 756 -21.22 27.42 -9.93
CA TRP A 756 -19.97 27.75 -10.62
C TRP A 756 -19.63 29.23 -10.46
N THR A 757 -18.35 29.54 -10.38
CA THR A 757 -17.87 30.92 -10.43
C THR A 757 -18.14 31.54 -11.80
N ALA A 758 -18.24 32.86 -11.85
CA ALA A 758 -18.27 33.57 -13.14
C ALA A 758 -16.97 33.28 -13.93
N TRP A 759 -17.11 33.19 -15.25
CA TRP A 759 -15.97 33.00 -16.15
C TRP A 759 -15.03 34.20 -16.09
N GLN A 760 -13.75 33.92 -15.87
CA GLN A 760 -12.70 34.92 -15.74
C GLN A 760 -11.63 34.70 -16.82
N ASP A 761 -11.05 35.80 -17.32
CA ASP A 761 -9.93 35.74 -18.27
C ASP A 761 -8.65 35.37 -17.53
N LEU A 762 -7.96 34.33 -18.02
CA LEU A 762 -6.63 33.92 -17.58
C LEU A 762 -5.53 34.58 -18.42
N GLY A 763 -5.90 35.25 -19.52
CA GLY A 763 -4.96 35.81 -20.49
C GLY A 763 -4.40 34.75 -21.44
N ALA A 764 -3.44 35.16 -22.29
CA ALA A 764 -2.87 34.40 -23.41
C ALA A 764 -3.87 34.07 -24.55
N GLN A 765 -3.41 34.25 -25.80
CA GLN A 765 -4.09 33.76 -27.00
C GLN A 765 -3.31 32.54 -27.51
N PRO A 766 -3.68 31.33 -27.10
CA PRO A 766 -2.89 30.15 -27.39
C PRO A 766 -3.07 29.73 -28.86
N GLY A 767 -2.05 29.05 -29.39
CA GLY A 767 -2.15 28.30 -30.64
C GLY A 767 -2.86 26.96 -30.46
N SER A 768 -2.85 26.41 -29.24
CA SER A 768 -3.50 25.13 -28.91
C SER A 768 -4.75 25.27 -28.04
N HIS A 769 -5.48 24.16 -27.91
CA HIS A 769 -6.44 23.99 -26.83
C HIS A 769 -5.70 24.03 -25.46
N PRO A 770 -6.29 24.68 -24.44
CA PRO A 770 -5.70 24.72 -23.10
C PRO A 770 -5.90 23.40 -22.38
N LEU A 771 -4.89 22.97 -21.64
CA LEU A 771 -4.91 21.79 -20.79
C LEU A 771 -5.00 22.22 -19.32
N ALA A 772 -6.01 21.73 -18.61
CA ALA A 772 -6.12 21.79 -17.16
C ALA A 772 -5.47 20.54 -16.58
N PHE A 773 -4.44 20.73 -15.76
CA PHE A 773 -3.62 19.65 -15.23
C PHE A 773 -3.48 19.81 -13.71
N ARG A 774 -3.92 18.80 -12.96
CA ARG A 774 -3.66 18.72 -11.52
C ARG A 774 -2.42 17.87 -11.31
N ASP A 775 -1.38 18.45 -10.73
CA ASP A 775 -0.16 17.72 -10.43
C ASP A 775 -0.31 16.79 -9.21
N PRO A 776 0.64 15.86 -8.97
CA PRO A 776 0.58 14.94 -7.84
C PRO A 776 0.61 15.60 -6.46
N HIS A 777 1.06 16.86 -6.37
CA HIS A 777 1.00 17.65 -5.14
C HIS A 777 -0.36 18.33 -4.93
N GLY A 778 -1.29 18.14 -5.87
CA GLY A 778 -2.64 18.67 -5.83
C GLY A 778 -2.77 20.09 -6.39
N VAL A 779 -1.70 20.65 -6.98
CA VAL A 779 -1.70 22.00 -7.54
C VAL A 779 -2.26 21.96 -8.97
N VAL A 780 -3.14 22.90 -9.27
CA VAL A 780 -3.73 23.06 -10.60
C VAL A 780 -2.83 23.94 -11.47
N ARG A 781 -2.64 23.50 -12.71
CA ARG A 781 -1.85 24.17 -13.74
C ARG A 781 -2.67 24.30 -15.02
N ALA A 782 -2.63 25.47 -15.63
CA ALA A 782 -3.14 25.74 -16.96
C ALA A 782 -1.97 25.71 -17.94
N LEU A 783 -2.05 24.89 -18.99
CA LEU A 783 -0.97 24.66 -19.95
C LEU A 783 -1.44 24.96 -21.37
N VAL A 784 -0.61 25.64 -22.16
CA VAL A 784 -0.91 25.98 -23.56
C VAL A 784 0.34 25.91 -24.43
N LEU A 785 0.14 25.74 -25.74
CA LEU A 785 1.13 26.05 -26.76
C LEU A 785 0.80 27.40 -27.40
N ASP A 786 1.81 28.21 -27.66
CA ASP A 786 1.66 29.38 -28.53
C ASP A 786 1.53 28.96 -30.02
N PRO A 787 1.19 29.88 -30.95
CA PRO A 787 1.11 29.56 -32.38
C PRO A 787 2.42 29.04 -32.99
N ALA A 788 3.55 29.25 -32.32
CA ALA A 788 4.86 28.77 -32.72
C ALA A 788 5.27 27.47 -32.00
N GLY A 789 4.36 26.79 -31.30
CA GLY A 789 4.60 25.50 -30.68
C GLY A 789 5.41 25.53 -29.38
N ARG A 790 5.52 26.67 -28.69
CA ARG A 790 6.21 26.77 -27.39
C ARG A 790 5.21 26.59 -26.25
N ALA A 791 5.60 25.82 -25.24
CA ALA A 791 4.76 25.55 -24.08
C ALA A 791 4.86 26.65 -23.01
N PHE A 792 3.71 27.01 -22.44
CA PHE A 792 3.57 27.95 -21.33
C PHE A 792 2.65 27.37 -20.26
N GLU A 793 2.90 27.73 -19.00
CA GLU A 793 2.02 27.41 -17.88
C GLU A 793 1.59 28.65 -17.08
N ALA A 794 0.44 28.56 -16.45
CA ALA A 794 0.01 29.39 -15.33
C ALA A 794 -0.41 28.48 -14.18
N ILE A 795 -0.07 28.84 -12.94
CA ILE A 795 -0.29 28.00 -11.76
C ILE A 795 -1.35 28.64 -10.86
N GLU A 796 -2.31 27.85 -10.38
CA GLU A 796 -3.29 28.28 -9.39
C GLU A 796 -2.63 28.46 -8.02
N LEU A 797 -2.86 29.60 -7.38
CA LEU A 797 -2.40 29.92 -6.04
C LEU A 797 -3.52 29.64 -5.03
N THR A 798 -3.43 28.53 -4.29
CA THR A 798 -4.41 28.14 -3.27
C THR A 798 -4.00 28.66 -1.88
N GLY A 799 -4.87 29.40 -1.19
CA GLY A 799 -4.62 29.89 0.18
C GLY A 799 -5.22 31.25 0.54
N GLU A 800 -5.79 31.99 -0.41
CA GLU A 800 -6.43 33.28 -0.18
C GLU A 800 -7.97 33.21 -0.31
N LEU A 801 -8.66 34.23 0.19
CA LEU A 801 -10.13 34.43 0.11
C LEU A 801 -10.70 34.40 -1.33
N ALA A 802 -9.86 34.34 -2.37
CA ALA A 802 -10.22 34.20 -3.77
C ALA A 802 -9.12 33.43 -4.54
N VAL A 803 -9.54 32.70 -5.59
CA VAL A 803 -8.62 31.99 -6.50
C VAL A 803 -7.83 33.00 -7.33
N ARG A 804 -6.51 32.86 -7.34
CA ARG A 804 -5.59 33.66 -8.18
C ARG A 804 -4.69 32.74 -9.00
N TRP A 805 -4.23 33.25 -10.14
CA TRP A 805 -3.27 32.56 -11.00
C TRP A 805 -1.97 33.33 -11.09
N GLN A 806 -0.85 32.61 -11.17
CA GLN A 806 0.42 33.20 -11.55
C GLN A 806 0.37 33.73 -13.00
N PRO A 807 1.18 34.74 -13.34
CA PRO A 807 1.38 35.13 -14.73
C PRO A 807 1.88 33.93 -15.57
N TRP A 808 1.51 33.91 -16.86
CA TRP A 808 2.00 32.90 -17.79
C TRP A 808 3.54 32.91 -17.85
N ARG A 809 4.13 31.74 -17.67
CA ARG A 809 5.58 31.51 -17.76
C ARG A 809 5.89 30.46 -18.82
N ALA A 810 6.99 30.64 -19.54
CA ALA A 810 7.45 29.64 -20.49
C ALA A 810 7.98 28.41 -19.76
N LEU A 811 7.69 27.23 -20.30
CA LEU A 811 8.36 25.98 -19.90
C LEU A 811 9.82 25.99 -20.41
N PRO A 812 10.69 25.08 -19.93
CA PRO A 812 12.05 24.93 -20.45
C PRO A 812 12.07 24.87 -21.98
N THR A 813 13.05 25.57 -22.57
CA THR A 813 13.22 25.62 -24.02
C THR A 813 13.28 24.20 -24.58
N GLY A 814 12.45 23.92 -25.58
CA GLY A 814 12.23 22.57 -26.07
C GLY A 814 11.88 22.53 -27.56
N PRO A 815 11.40 21.39 -28.05
CA PRO A 815 10.98 21.22 -29.44
C PRO A 815 9.82 22.17 -29.78
N ARG A 816 9.63 22.38 -31.09
CA ARG A 816 8.47 23.10 -31.61
C ARG A 816 7.32 22.11 -31.76
N LEU A 817 6.44 22.09 -30.76
CA LEU A 817 5.29 21.20 -30.72
C LEU A 817 4.20 21.65 -31.70
N ASP A 818 3.36 20.72 -32.13
CA ASP A 818 2.22 21.00 -33.00
C ASP A 818 1.05 21.55 -32.18
N PRO A 819 0.73 22.86 -32.32
CA PRO A 819 -0.36 23.46 -31.58
C PRO A 819 -1.74 22.88 -31.95
N THR A 820 -1.89 22.26 -33.12
CA THR A 820 -3.17 21.67 -33.58
C THR A 820 -3.50 20.36 -32.86
N VAL A 821 -2.48 19.68 -32.33
CA VAL A 821 -2.62 18.46 -31.54
C VAL A 821 -2.79 18.78 -30.05
N GLY A 822 -2.10 19.82 -29.57
CA GLY A 822 -2.13 20.24 -28.18
C GLY A 822 -1.23 19.41 -27.27
N LEU A 823 -1.45 19.55 -25.95
CA LEU A 823 -0.69 18.89 -24.90
C LEU A 823 -1.56 17.84 -24.20
N THR A 824 -0.92 16.76 -23.75
CA THR A 824 -1.56 15.71 -22.94
C THR A 824 -0.77 15.56 -21.64
N GLY A 825 -1.46 15.53 -20.49
CA GLY A 825 -0.84 15.35 -19.18
C GLY A 825 -1.30 14.07 -18.50
N ALA A 826 -0.40 13.39 -17.79
CA ALA A 826 -0.73 12.23 -16.94
C ALA A 826 0.31 12.06 -15.82
N GLY A 827 -0.14 11.96 -14.56
CA GLY A 827 0.77 11.84 -13.41
C GLY A 827 1.67 13.06 -13.30
N SER A 828 2.99 12.88 -13.35
CA SER A 828 3.99 13.96 -13.42
C SER A 828 4.44 14.29 -14.85
N TRP A 829 3.86 13.68 -15.87
CA TRP A 829 4.32 13.86 -17.26
C TRP A 829 3.44 14.82 -18.04
N LEU A 830 4.10 15.69 -18.80
CA LEU A 830 3.51 16.51 -19.87
C LEU A 830 4.06 16.04 -21.21
N LEU A 831 3.18 15.84 -22.18
CA LEU A 831 3.48 15.23 -23.46
C LEU A 831 2.97 16.10 -24.60
N GLY A 832 3.71 16.13 -25.71
CA GLY A 832 3.30 16.82 -26.93
C GLY A 832 3.96 16.23 -28.17
N LEU A 833 3.28 16.32 -29.31
CA LEU A 833 3.85 15.94 -30.61
C LEU A 833 4.48 17.15 -31.28
N ASP A 834 5.55 16.95 -32.02
CA ASP A 834 5.95 17.90 -33.06
C ASP A 834 5.13 17.69 -34.35
N ARG A 835 5.36 18.54 -35.36
CA ARG A 835 4.66 18.47 -36.65
C ARG A 835 5.02 17.21 -37.48
N ASP A 836 6.14 16.57 -37.17
CA ASP A 836 6.57 15.32 -37.80
C ASP A 836 6.00 14.09 -37.11
N GLY A 837 5.28 14.28 -36.00
CA GLY A 837 4.65 13.22 -35.22
C GLY A 837 5.58 12.55 -34.21
N ARG A 838 6.74 13.15 -33.91
CA ARG A 838 7.60 12.68 -32.82
C ARG A 838 7.03 13.13 -31.49
N LEU A 839 6.98 12.23 -30.53
CA LEU A 839 6.51 12.51 -29.18
C LEU A 839 7.65 13.06 -28.34
N PHE A 840 7.37 14.13 -27.61
CA PHE A 840 8.26 14.67 -26.60
C PHE A 840 7.57 14.71 -25.24
N GLY A 841 8.35 14.48 -24.19
CA GLY A 841 7.88 14.50 -22.81
C GLY A 841 8.72 15.38 -21.90
N SER A 842 8.06 16.06 -20.98
CA SER A 842 8.67 16.80 -19.89
C SER A 842 8.10 16.28 -18.57
N HIS A 843 8.97 15.96 -17.62
CA HIS A 843 8.59 15.49 -16.30
C HIS A 843 8.50 16.66 -15.32
N LEU A 844 7.57 16.61 -14.37
CA LEU A 844 7.44 17.58 -13.28
C LEU A 844 8.19 17.04 -12.05
N ASP A 845 9.26 17.73 -11.66
CA ASP A 845 10.09 17.39 -10.51
C ASP A 845 10.26 18.60 -9.59
N GLY A 846 10.00 18.43 -8.29
CA GLY A 846 10.10 19.52 -7.30
C GLY A 846 9.30 20.78 -7.66
N GLY A 847 8.18 20.64 -8.40
CA GLY A 847 7.35 21.75 -8.85
C GLY A 847 7.80 22.47 -10.13
N SER A 848 8.88 22.02 -10.77
CA SER A 848 9.42 22.55 -12.02
C SER A 848 9.47 21.49 -13.12
N TRP A 849 9.30 21.90 -14.36
CA TRP A 849 9.40 21.00 -15.52
C TRP A 849 10.87 20.73 -15.87
N THR A 850 11.20 19.49 -16.19
CA THR A 850 12.51 19.08 -16.71
C THR A 850 12.73 19.58 -18.14
N ALA A 851 13.92 19.38 -18.68
CA ALA A 851 14.12 19.50 -20.12
C ALA A 851 13.22 18.51 -20.89
N TRP A 852 12.80 18.91 -22.09
CA TRP A 852 12.04 18.05 -22.99
C TRP A 852 12.90 16.90 -23.51
N GLN A 853 12.34 15.69 -23.43
CA GLN A 853 12.96 14.44 -23.87
C GLN A 853 12.27 13.96 -25.14
N ASP A 854 13.05 13.54 -26.13
CA ASP A 854 12.52 12.89 -27.34
C ASP A 854 12.15 11.45 -27.01
N LEU A 855 10.84 11.17 -27.07
CA LEU A 855 10.25 9.86 -26.78
C LEU A 855 10.03 9.04 -28.07
N GLY A 856 10.59 9.48 -29.19
CA GLY A 856 10.51 8.84 -30.49
C GLY A 856 9.09 8.78 -31.02
N GLY A 857 8.83 7.74 -31.81
CA GLY A 857 7.54 7.53 -32.46
C GLY A 857 7.40 8.31 -33.77
N ALA A 858 6.39 7.92 -34.53
CA ALA A 858 5.93 8.60 -35.73
C ALA A 858 4.41 8.53 -35.69
N LEU A 859 3.79 9.47 -34.99
CA LEU A 859 2.37 9.42 -34.63
C LEU A 859 1.53 10.41 -35.46
N THR A 860 0.24 10.15 -35.53
CA THR A 860 -0.76 11.03 -36.14
C THR A 860 -1.82 11.42 -35.13
N GLY A 861 -2.08 12.72 -35.03
CA GLY A 861 -3.14 13.27 -34.19
C GLY A 861 -2.84 13.20 -32.69
N PRO A 862 -3.84 13.46 -31.82
CA PRO A 862 -3.68 13.45 -30.37
C PRO A 862 -3.27 12.09 -29.80
N VAL A 863 -2.40 12.13 -28.78
CA VAL A 863 -2.05 10.97 -27.96
C VAL A 863 -2.89 10.95 -26.69
N ALA A 864 -3.16 9.74 -26.19
CA ALA A 864 -3.74 9.55 -24.87
C ALA A 864 -2.65 9.14 -23.88
N ALA A 865 -2.78 9.62 -22.64
CA ALA A 865 -1.91 9.22 -21.55
C ALA A 865 -2.74 8.92 -20.29
N SER A 866 -2.34 7.92 -19.53
CA SER A 866 -2.93 7.60 -18.23
C SER A 866 -1.85 7.18 -17.26
N ALA A 867 -1.90 7.74 -16.05
CA ALA A 867 -1.02 7.33 -14.96
C ALA A 867 -1.61 6.12 -14.26
N GLY A 868 -0.76 5.12 -14.00
CA GLY A 868 -1.09 3.96 -13.20
C GLY A 868 0.05 3.57 -12.26
N THR A 869 -0.14 2.47 -11.55
CA THR A 869 0.84 1.92 -10.61
C THR A 869 2.18 1.56 -11.24
N ASP A 870 2.19 1.35 -12.54
CA ASP A 870 3.35 0.88 -13.29
C ASP A 870 4.01 2.01 -14.11
N GLY A 871 3.69 3.27 -13.80
CA GLY A 871 4.12 4.45 -14.56
C GLY A 871 3.01 5.03 -15.45
N VAL A 872 3.42 5.85 -16.41
CA VAL A 872 2.50 6.50 -17.37
C VAL A 872 2.43 5.69 -18.65
N LEU A 873 1.24 5.19 -18.97
CA LEU A 873 0.96 4.58 -20.26
C LEU A 873 0.58 5.67 -21.26
N VAL A 874 1.25 5.68 -22.41
CA VAL A 874 0.97 6.57 -23.53
C VAL A 874 0.58 5.72 -24.74
N ALA A 875 -0.46 6.12 -25.45
CA ALA A 875 -0.92 5.46 -26.66
C ALA A 875 -1.21 6.49 -27.77
N GLY A 876 -0.91 6.11 -29.00
CA GLY A 876 -1.13 6.93 -30.19
C GLY A 876 -1.26 6.09 -31.45
N ILE A 877 -1.60 6.74 -32.56
CA ILE A 877 -1.76 6.07 -33.86
C ILE A 877 -0.50 6.30 -34.68
N ARG A 878 0.10 5.23 -35.21
CA ARG A 878 1.29 5.30 -36.06
C ARG A 878 0.95 5.91 -37.42
N ARG A 879 1.75 6.91 -37.80
CA ARG A 879 1.75 7.58 -39.10
C ARG A 879 2.09 6.56 -40.19
N GLY A 880 1.27 6.54 -41.24
CA GLY A 880 1.47 5.72 -42.43
C GLY A 880 0.53 4.51 -42.50
N ASP A 881 0.44 3.71 -41.43
CA ASP A 881 -0.37 2.48 -41.44
C ASP A 881 -1.59 2.50 -40.50
N GLY A 882 -1.72 3.51 -39.64
CA GLY A 882 -2.85 3.67 -38.74
C GLY A 882 -2.86 2.67 -37.58
N GLN A 883 -1.75 1.98 -37.31
CA GLN A 883 -1.66 1.03 -36.21
C GLN A 883 -1.64 1.74 -34.86
N LEU A 884 -2.40 1.23 -33.90
CA LEU A 884 -2.28 1.65 -32.52
C LEU A 884 -0.90 1.21 -32.02
N VAL A 885 -0.16 2.16 -31.46
CA VAL A 885 1.10 1.90 -30.78
C VAL A 885 1.07 2.50 -29.39
N SER A 886 1.90 1.96 -28.51
CA SER A 886 1.94 2.41 -27.13
C SER A 886 3.31 2.31 -26.51
N ARG A 887 3.45 3.04 -25.41
CA ARG A 887 4.68 3.11 -24.66
C ARG A 887 4.40 3.34 -23.19
N ARG A 888 5.20 2.72 -22.34
CA ARG A 888 5.18 2.95 -20.89
C ARG A 888 6.38 3.81 -20.51
N LEU A 889 6.10 4.91 -19.83
CA LEU A 889 7.09 5.79 -19.25
C LEU A 889 7.17 5.45 -17.76
N ASN A 890 8.35 5.05 -17.29
CA ASN A 890 8.56 4.84 -15.86
C ASN A 890 8.52 6.20 -15.15
N ALA A 891 8.07 6.19 -13.89
CA ALA A 891 8.02 7.37 -13.03
C ALA A 891 9.43 7.80 -12.59
#